data_AF-A0A958NRJ3-F1
#
_entry.id   AF-A0A958NRJ3-F1
#
_cell.length_a   1.000
_cell.length_b   1.000
_cell.length_c   1.000
_cell.angle_alpha   90.00
_cell.angle_beta   90.00
_cell.angle_gamma   90.00
#
_symmetry.space_group_name_H-M   'P 1'
#
loop_
_entity.id
_entity.type
_entity.pdbx_description
1 polymer ?
#
loop_
_entity_poly.entity_id
_entity_poly.type
_entity_poly.pdbx_seq_one_letter_code
_entity_poly.pdbx_strand_id
1 'polypeptide(L)'
;MKTIFIDVILPLSIPNLYTYRLPEELNAHIQIGQRVVVPFGKGRKLYSALVKHIHHTPPAEYQAKYVESLLDEAPIVNEKQLEHWEWINNYYLAYPGDVFNAALPGALKLASETKVLLNGDYDGDINDLTDNEYLILEALEVRQVLTLQEIAEILNIKHVHRIVKSLIEKRVIVVEEDIKRKYKPKIVQYVRFTEQADNEENLKVIFDDLSRASKQLEALMSFIHLSKRYDKPQPVKKLDLQKVVNATASVINQLVKKNVFEVYDVQEDRIGDYMKELEGEKTLNEHQQKAYSEIKEQLQDKDVVLLHGVTGSGKTEIYIKLIQEAVAKGQQVLYLLPEIALTTQLIARLQKVFGDVIGVYHSKFNENERVEIWNSVLNFGHTKSSKFQVIMGARSSMFLPYSNLGLIIVDEEHENSFKQYEPAPRYNARDASIVLAHIHQAKVIMGSATPAVESYWNALEGKYGLVELTQRHGGVMLPEVLCADIKEATRKKQMKAHFSPLLMELMEDAFKNKEQVILFQNRRGYAPYLICEECGHVPECNNCDVSLTYHKFSNLLKCHYCGNSKPMPTSCTACGSTRVTLKGFGTEQIEEELSLLFPKLKVARMDADTTRTKNAYQNLITDFEEGNIDVLVGTQMVTKGLDFDNVSVVGIMNADNMLNFPDFRAFERSYQLMSQVSGRAGRKSKRGKVLIQTYDPYHTIIRQVIDHDYLGMYKDEIGHRKQFHYPPFVRLIHFTLKHRDKDVLNAGADEFAADLKKHFGERVLGPDFPVIARIRNMYHKNILLKVERELSVKKTREIILEIKNNFETFSVNKSIRIAIDVDPL
;
A
#
# COMPACT_ATOMS: atom_id res chain seq x y z
N MET A 1 12.32 40.27 24.50
CA MET A 1 12.58 39.12 23.60
C MET A 1 11.95 39.39 22.24
N LYS A 2 12.54 38.92 21.13
CA LYS A 2 11.90 39.03 19.81
C LYS A 2 10.75 38.03 19.74
N THR A 3 9.58 38.47 19.28
CA THR A 3 8.41 37.59 19.08
C THR A 3 8.76 36.48 18.08
N ILE A 4 8.35 35.25 18.39
CA ILE A 4 8.53 34.09 17.51
C ILE A 4 7.20 33.81 16.79
N PHE A 5 7.32 33.51 15.50
CA PHE A 5 6.24 33.06 14.63
C PHE A 5 6.60 31.71 14.04
N ILE A 6 5.57 30.92 13.74
CA ILE A 6 5.70 29.63 13.10
C ILE A 6 4.81 29.56 11.86
N ASP A 7 5.32 28.95 10.79
CA ASP A 7 4.52 28.56 9.64
C ASP A 7 4.14 27.09 9.77
N VAL A 8 2.86 26.80 9.63
CA VAL A 8 2.32 25.44 9.83
C VAL A 8 1.66 24.88 8.58
N ILE A 9 1.82 23.57 8.39
CA ILE A 9 1.08 22.77 7.43
C ILE A 9 -0.21 22.33 8.10
N LEU A 10 -1.34 22.83 7.60
CA LEU A 10 -2.66 22.39 8.02
C LEU A 10 -3.06 21.10 7.28
N PRO A 11 -3.85 20.19 7.89
CA PRO A 11 -4.35 18.97 7.27
C PRO A 11 -5.50 19.24 6.29
N LEU A 12 -5.40 20.34 5.55
CA LEU A 12 -6.43 20.87 4.65
C LEU A 12 -5.82 21.04 3.26
N SER A 13 -6.63 20.79 2.23
CA SER A 13 -6.24 20.97 0.82
C SER A 13 -6.21 22.47 0.45
N ILE A 14 -5.24 23.21 0.99
CA ILE A 14 -5.04 24.65 0.78
C ILE A 14 -3.59 24.95 0.35
N PRO A 15 -3.37 25.94 -0.54
CA PRO A 15 -2.08 26.14 -1.20
C PRO A 15 -0.96 26.65 -0.30
N ASN A 16 -1.31 27.46 0.71
CA ASN A 16 -0.34 28.21 1.49
C ASN A 16 -0.16 27.62 2.90
N LEU A 17 1.03 27.85 3.45
CA LEU A 17 1.26 27.74 4.89
C LEU A 17 0.60 28.93 5.60
N TYR A 18 0.31 28.74 6.89
CA TYR A 18 -0.28 29.78 7.72
C TYR A 18 0.62 30.09 8.91
N THR A 19 0.80 31.37 9.16
CA THR A 19 1.69 31.91 10.19
C THR A 19 0.91 32.15 11.48
N TYR A 20 1.42 31.59 12.57
CA TYR A 20 0.89 31.74 13.92
C TYR A 20 1.94 32.34 14.84
N ARG A 21 1.49 33.12 15.83
CA ARG A 21 2.33 33.68 16.87
C ARG A 21 2.51 32.66 17.99
N LEU A 22 3.73 32.48 18.45
CA LEU A 22 4.01 31.58 19.56
C LEU A 22 3.87 32.29 20.91
N PRO A 23 3.15 31.70 21.90
CA PRO A 23 3.19 32.14 23.30
C PRO A 23 4.61 32.04 23.87
N GLU A 24 4.98 32.95 24.76
CA GLU A 24 6.34 33.04 25.33
C GLU A 24 6.78 31.74 26.02
N GLU A 25 5.83 31.07 26.68
CA GLU A 25 6.01 29.78 27.36
C GLU A 25 6.47 28.64 26.43
N LEU A 26 6.10 28.71 25.14
CA LEU A 26 6.43 27.66 24.17
C LEU A 26 7.74 27.94 23.41
N ASN A 27 8.33 29.13 23.57
CA ASN A 27 9.52 29.55 22.82
C ASN A 27 10.73 28.60 23.00
N ALA A 28 10.88 28.00 24.19
CA ALA A 28 12.00 27.11 24.49
C ALA A 28 11.81 25.67 23.99
N HIS A 29 10.58 25.28 23.65
CA HIS A 29 10.21 23.88 23.36
C HIS A 29 9.86 23.63 21.89
N ILE A 30 9.62 24.69 21.12
CA ILE A 30 9.19 24.59 19.73
C ILE A 30 10.34 24.15 18.82
N GLN A 31 10.06 23.19 17.94
CA GLN A 31 10.97 22.67 16.94
C GLN A 31 10.22 22.38 15.63
N ILE A 32 10.95 22.46 14.51
CA ILE A 32 10.42 22.07 13.20
C ILE A 32 10.05 20.58 13.25
N GLY A 33 8.90 20.22 12.67
CA GLY A 33 8.42 18.84 12.64
C GLY A 33 7.60 18.40 13.86
N GLN A 34 7.38 19.27 14.84
CA GLN A 34 6.39 19.04 15.91
C GLN A 34 4.97 19.40 15.45
N ARG A 35 3.95 18.78 16.06
CA ARG A 35 2.56 19.19 15.86
C ARG A 35 2.10 20.20 16.90
N VAL A 36 1.34 21.17 16.43
CA VAL A 36 0.70 22.22 17.25
C VAL A 36 -0.79 22.27 16.99
N VAL A 37 -1.56 22.70 17.98
CA VAL A 37 -2.99 22.99 17.83
C VAL A 37 -3.16 24.45 17.48
N VAL A 38 -3.83 24.72 16.35
CA VAL A 38 -4.04 26.09 15.86
C VAL A 38 -5.49 26.34 15.44
N PRO A 39 -6.03 27.55 15.67
CA PRO A 39 -7.37 27.91 15.21
C PRO A 39 -7.35 28.33 13.74
N PHE A 40 -8.30 27.84 12.94
CA PHE A 40 -8.41 28.19 11.52
C PHE A 40 -9.85 28.52 11.10
N GLY A 41 -10.01 29.47 10.17
CA GLY A 41 -11.30 29.91 9.64
C GLY A 41 -12.13 30.83 10.56
N LYS A 42 -13.38 31.09 10.13
CA LYS A 42 -14.33 32.02 10.78
C LYS A 42 -14.99 31.46 12.06
N GLY A 43 -14.90 30.15 12.29
CA GLY A 43 -15.51 29.47 13.45
C GLY A 43 -14.54 29.09 14.58
N ARG A 44 -13.28 29.55 14.55
CA ARG A 44 -12.24 29.21 15.55
C ARG A 44 -11.98 27.71 15.74
N LYS A 45 -12.34 26.88 14.75
CA LYS A 45 -12.12 25.43 14.75
C LYS A 45 -10.63 25.12 14.90
N LEU A 46 -10.29 24.16 15.75
CA LEU A 46 -8.89 23.82 16.04
C LEU A 46 -8.43 22.65 15.17
N TYR A 47 -7.23 22.78 14.62
CA TYR A 47 -6.58 21.77 13.79
C TYR A 47 -5.23 21.40 14.39
N SER A 48 -4.88 20.13 14.31
CA SER A 48 -3.49 19.70 14.49
C SER A 48 -2.72 19.99 13.22
N ALA A 49 -1.70 20.85 13.32
CA ALA A 49 -0.89 21.32 12.21
C ALA A 49 0.58 21.01 12.49
N LEU A 50 1.38 20.80 11.43
CA LEU A 50 2.81 20.51 11.54
C LEU A 50 3.64 21.77 11.40
N VAL A 51 4.56 22.02 12.31
CA VAL A 51 5.50 23.15 12.23
C VAL A 51 6.49 22.91 11.09
N LYS A 52 6.52 23.81 10.11
CA LYS A 52 7.45 23.73 8.96
C LYS A 52 8.56 24.77 9.04
N HIS A 53 8.26 26.01 9.48
CA HIS A 53 9.26 27.06 9.67
C HIS A 53 9.08 27.77 11.00
N ILE A 54 10.18 28.29 11.55
CA ILE A 54 10.22 29.13 12.74
C ILE A 54 10.96 30.42 12.36
N HIS A 55 10.36 31.58 12.61
CA HIS A 55 10.88 32.87 12.17
C HIS A 55 10.43 34.03 13.09
N HIS A 56 10.87 35.25 12.77
CA HIS A 56 10.55 36.48 13.55
C HIS A 56 9.69 37.49 12.79
N THR A 57 9.35 37.20 11.53
CA THR A 57 8.60 38.10 10.65
C THR A 57 7.09 37.86 10.81
N PRO A 58 6.27 38.87 11.16
CA PRO A 58 4.81 38.70 11.17
C PRO A 58 4.25 38.60 9.74
N PRO A 59 3.09 37.96 9.55
CA PRO A 59 2.41 37.94 8.25
C PRO A 59 1.92 39.34 7.86
N ALA A 60 2.02 39.68 6.57
CA ALA A 60 1.66 41.00 6.06
C ALA A 60 0.13 41.19 5.87
N GLU A 61 -0.58 40.12 5.51
CA GLU A 61 -1.98 40.19 5.06
C GLU A 61 -3.00 40.05 6.20
N TYR A 62 -2.58 39.60 7.38
CA TYR A 62 -3.47 39.36 8.52
C TYR A 62 -2.72 39.43 9.85
N GLN A 63 -3.48 39.55 10.94
CA GLN A 63 -2.92 39.45 12.29
C GLN A 63 -2.78 37.97 12.68
N ALA A 64 -1.55 37.52 12.96
CA ALA A 64 -1.29 36.16 13.40
C ALA A 64 -2.00 35.85 14.73
N LYS A 65 -2.80 34.78 14.74
CA LYS A 65 -3.40 34.22 15.97
C LYS A 65 -2.33 33.47 16.76
N TYR A 66 -2.59 33.26 18.06
CA TYR A 66 -1.72 32.44 18.89
C TYR A 66 -1.87 30.95 18.59
N VAL A 67 -0.78 30.22 18.75
CA VAL A 67 -0.80 28.75 18.89
C VAL A 67 -1.50 28.41 20.21
N GLU A 68 -2.41 27.43 20.19
CA GLU A 68 -3.16 27.03 21.39
C GLU A 68 -2.36 26.08 22.27
N SER A 69 -1.70 25.09 21.67
CA SER A 69 -0.87 24.14 22.43
C SER A 69 0.10 23.37 21.53
N LEU A 70 1.16 22.84 22.14
CA LEU A 70 2.09 21.90 21.54
C LEU A 70 1.64 20.47 21.86
N LEU A 71 1.61 19.57 20.86
CA LEU A 71 1.14 18.17 21.05
C LEU A 71 2.26 17.18 21.32
N ASP A 72 3.48 17.51 20.88
CA ASP A 72 4.63 16.62 20.87
C ASP A 72 5.79 17.22 21.65
N GLU A 73 6.47 16.40 22.45
CA GLU A 73 7.68 16.82 23.16
C GLU A 73 8.89 16.92 22.22
N ALA A 74 8.90 16.12 21.15
CA ALA A 74 9.95 16.08 20.14
C ALA A 74 9.34 16.05 18.72
N PRO A 75 10.09 16.45 17.67
CA PRO A 75 9.63 16.39 16.29
C PRO A 75 9.21 14.98 15.89
N ILE A 76 8.02 14.86 15.30
CA ILE A 76 7.52 13.58 14.79
C ILE A 76 7.86 13.36 13.32
N VAL A 77 8.36 14.41 12.64
CA VAL A 77 8.85 14.39 11.26
C VAL A 77 10.19 15.11 11.24
N ASN A 78 11.20 14.52 10.63
CA ASN A 78 12.51 15.15 10.52
C ASN A 78 12.60 16.09 9.29
N GLU A 79 13.66 16.89 9.23
CA GLU A 79 13.85 17.91 8.18
C GLU A 79 13.99 17.30 6.77
N LYS A 80 14.74 16.20 6.64
CA LYS A 80 14.90 15.48 5.35
C LYS A 80 13.55 15.01 4.81
N GLN A 81 12.68 14.55 5.70
CA GLN A 81 11.35 14.09 5.34
C GLN A 81 10.43 15.25 4.95
N LEU A 82 10.55 16.40 5.63
CA LEU A 82 9.85 17.63 5.25
C LEU A 82 10.32 18.20 3.90
N GLU A 83 11.59 18.03 3.54
CA GLU A 83 12.14 18.36 2.22
C GLU A 83 11.55 17.45 1.13
N HIS A 84 11.47 16.14 1.40
CA HIS A 84 10.84 15.18 0.49
C HIS A 84 9.36 15.50 0.24
N TRP A 85 8.61 15.84 1.29
CA TRP A 85 7.20 16.23 1.16
C TRP A 85 7.01 17.51 0.35
N GLU A 86 7.94 18.46 0.50
CA GLU A 86 7.94 19.69 -0.27
C GLU A 86 8.23 19.41 -1.75
N TRP A 87 9.16 18.51 -2.07
CA TRP A 87 9.34 18.05 -3.45
C TRP A 87 8.07 17.40 -4.01
N ILE A 88 7.40 16.52 -3.26
CA ILE A 88 6.14 15.87 -3.69
C ILE A 88 5.06 16.92 -3.97
N ASN A 89 4.84 17.85 -3.03
CA ASN A 89 3.91 18.98 -3.19
C ASN A 89 4.21 19.74 -4.49
N ASN A 90 5.46 20.16 -4.66
CA ASN A 90 5.86 20.99 -5.78
C ASN A 90 5.77 20.25 -7.12
N TYR A 91 6.30 19.04 -7.21
CA TYR A 91 6.35 18.27 -8.45
C TYR A 91 4.96 17.82 -8.90
N TYR A 92 4.13 17.32 -7.98
CA TYR A 92 2.80 16.77 -8.29
C TYR A 92 1.67 17.80 -8.26
N LEU A 93 1.98 19.09 -8.09
CA LEU A 93 0.98 20.17 -8.04
C LEU A 93 -0.11 19.92 -6.98
N ALA A 94 0.28 19.30 -5.87
CA ALA A 94 -0.58 19.01 -4.73
C ALA A 94 -0.45 20.10 -3.68
N TYR A 95 -1.33 20.13 -2.68
CA TYR A 95 -1.18 21.06 -1.58
C TYR A 95 -0.38 20.45 -0.42
N PRO A 96 0.32 21.27 0.40
CA PRO A 96 1.05 20.79 1.57
C PRO A 96 0.21 19.87 2.48
N GLY A 97 -1.06 20.23 2.70
CA GLY A 97 -1.97 19.44 3.53
C GLY A 97 -2.39 18.11 2.90
N ASP A 98 -2.39 17.99 1.57
CA ASP A 98 -2.64 16.71 0.89
C ASP A 98 -1.48 15.74 1.15
N VAL A 99 -0.25 16.24 1.09
CA VAL A 99 0.95 15.44 1.40
C VAL A 99 0.97 15.05 2.88
N PHE A 100 0.68 15.99 3.79
CA PHE A 100 0.54 15.71 5.22
C PHE A 100 -0.49 14.59 5.49
N ASN A 101 -1.65 14.66 4.83
CA ASN A 101 -2.69 13.66 4.95
C ASN A 101 -2.31 12.31 4.32
N ALA A 102 -1.53 12.29 3.25
CA ALA A 102 -1.03 11.04 2.67
C ALA A 102 0.07 10.40 3.53
N ALA A 103 0.90 11.21 4.20
CA ALA A 103 2.10 10.78 4.88
C ALA A 103 1.85 10.25 6.30
N LEU A 104 1.15 11.00 7.15
CA LEU A 104 1.02 10.63 8.56
C LEU A 104 0.02 9.49 8.79
N PRO A 105 0.30 8.55 9.72
CA PRO A 105 -0.69 7.66 10.30
C PRO A 105 -1.90 8.41 10.86
N GLY A 106 -3.10 7.80 10.78
CA GLY A 106 -4.36 8.37 11.26
C GLY A 106 -4.33 8.71 12.75
N ALA A 107 -3.72 7.84 13.57
CA ALA A 107 -3.56 8.07 15.01
C ALA A 107 -2.71 9.32 15.34
N LEU A 108 -1.87 9.77 14.40
CA LEU A 108 -1.11 11.01 14.54
C LEU A 108 -1.86 12.25 13.99
N LYS A 109 -3.14 12.14 13.65
CA LYS A 109 -3.98 13.22 13.11
C LYS A 109 -5.17 13.52 14.05
N LEU A 110 -4.90 13.93 15.30
CA LEU A 110 -5.97 14.34 16.22
C LEU A 110 -6.55 15.71 15.78
N ALA A 111 -7.87 15.87 15.75
CA ALA A 111 -8.55 17.12 15.36
C ALA A 111 -9.60 17.56 16.41
N SER A 112 -10.09 18.80 16.40
CA SER A 112 -11.07 19.27 17.40
C SER A 112 -12.44 18.59 17.34
N GLU A 113 -12.80 18.00 16.20
CA GLU A 113 -14.01 17.21 16.00
C GLU A 113 -13.82 15.73 16.35
N THR A 114 -12.65 15.36 16.87
CA THR A 114 -12.39 14.02 17.39
C THR A 114 -13.40 13.73 18.50
N LYS A 115 -14.31 12.80 18.21
CA LYS A 115 -15.22 12.23 19.18
C LYS A 115 -14.52 11.11 19.91
N VAL A 116 -14.60 11.12 21.22
CA VAL A 116 -14.11 10.07 22.10
C VAL A 116 -15.28 9.37 22.75
N LEU A 117 -15.13 8.07 22.96
CA LEU A 117 -16.07 7.21 23.63
C LEU A 117 -15.37 6.50 24.77
N LEU A 118 -16.14 6.03 25.74
CA LEU A 118 -15.63 5.15 26.77
C LEU A 118 -15.15 3.85 26.12
N ASN A 119 -13.95 3.40 26.48
CA ASN A 119 -13.44 2.15 25.97
C ASN A 119 -14.23 0.99 26.60
N GLY A 120 -15.02 0.25 25.81
CA GLY A 120 -15.83 -0.86 26.32
C GLY A 120 -15.02 -2.05 26.89
N ASP A 121 -13.70 -1.97 26.90
CA ASP A 121 -12.77 -2.93 27.50
C ASP A 121 -12.08 -2.38 28.78
N TYR A 122 -12.41 -1.17 29.22
CA TYR A 122 -11.92 -0.58 30.47
C TYR A 122 -12.62 -1.27 31.66
N ASP A 123 -11.84 -1.68 32.65
CA ASP A 123 -12.26 -2.48 33.81
C ASP A 123 -12.83 -1.65 34.97
N GLY A 124 -12.88 -0.32 34.80
CA GLY A 124 -13.43 0.60 35.80
C GLY A 124 -12.48 0.86 36.97
N ASP A 125 -11.18 0.60 36.83
CA ASP A 125 -10.22 0.94 37.88
C ASP A 125 -9.95 2.45 37.95
N ILE A 126 -10.51 3.09 38.98
CA ILE A 126 -10.47 4.54 39.20
C ILE A 126 -9.13 4.99 39.82
N ASN A 127 -8.34 4.07 40.38
CA ASN A 127 -7.19 4.42 41.21
C ASN A 127 -6.03 5.09 40.42
N ASP A 128 -5.98 4.89 39.10
CA ASP A 128 -4.95 5.46 38.21
C ASP A 128 -5.38 6.75 37.50
N LEU A 129 -6.57 7.29 37.79
CA LEU A 129 -7.08 8.51 37.18
C LEU A 129 -6.84 9.73 38.06
N THR A 130 -6.42 10.82 37.44
CA THR A 130 -6.46 12.15 38.05
C THR A 130 -7.91 12.66 38.14
N ASP A 131 -8.18 13.64 39.00
CA ASP A 131 -9.53 14.19 39.18
C ASP A 131 -10.18 14.66 37.87
N ASN A 132 -9.40 15.29 36.98
CA ASN A 132 -9.86 15.71 35.65
C ASN A 132 -10.11 14.53 34.71
N GLU A 133 -9.34 13.46 34.81
CA GLU A 133 -9.54 12.24 34.03
C GLU A 133 -10.80 11.49 34.46
N TYR A 134 -11.06 11.45 35.78
CA TYR A 134 -12.26 10.86 36.36
C TYR A 134 -13.54 11.61 35.95
N LEU A 135 -13.52 12.95 35.95
CA LEU A 135 -14.66 13.76 35.47
C LEU A 135 -15.01 13.47 34.00
N ILE A 136 -14.02 13.21 33.16
CA ILE A 136 -14.26 12.81 31.76
C ILE A 136 -14.89 11.41 31.71
N LEU A 137 -14.40 10.47 32.52
CA LEU A 137 -14.95 9.12 32.61
C LEU A 137 -16.45 9.17 32.98
N GLU A 138 -16.79 9.88 34.05
CA GLU A 138 -18.18 10.04 34.52
C GLU A 138 -19.06 10.67 33.44
N ALA A 139 -18.58 11.71 32.76
CA ALA A 139 -19.31 12.35 31.68
C ALA A 139 -19.53 11.42 30.47
N LEU A 140 -18.57 10.54 30.17
CA LEU A 140 -18.66 9.54 29.11
C LEU A 140 -19.58 8.36 29.47
N GLU A 141 -19.70 7.99 30.75
CA GLU A 141 -20.70 7.01 31.19
C GLU A 141 -22.12 7.49 30.92
N VAL A 142 -22.36 8.80 31.06
CA VAL A 142 -23.68 9.41 30.83
C VAL A 142 -23.96 9.66 29.35
N ARG A 143 -23.03 10.26 28.60
CA ARG A 143 -23.27 10.72 27.22
C ARG A 143 -22.80 9.75 26.14
N GLN A 144 -22.07 8.70 26.50
CA GLN A 144 -21.45 7.66 25.64
C GLN A 144 -20.43 8.17 24.61
N VAL A 145 -20.60 9.37 24.07
CA VAL A 145 -19.70 10.05 23.14
C VAL A 145 -19.53 11.49 23.59
N LEU A 146 -18.30 11.98 23.64
CA LEU A 146 -17.98 13.39 23.83
C LEU A 146 -17.02 13.86 22.74
N THR A 147 -17.17 15.09 22.29
CA THR A 147 -16.17 15.80 21.50
C THR A 147 -15.12 16.42 22.42
N LEU A 148 -13.94 16.73 21.89
CA LEU A 148 -12.92 17.46 22.65
C LEU A 148 -13.41 18.82 23.17
N GLN A 149 -14.35 19.45 22.45
CA GLN A 149 -14.96 20.70 22.87
C GLN A 149 -15.87 20.51 24.09
N GLU A 150 -16.70 19.47 24.10
CA GLU A 150 -17.55 19.15 25.26
C GLU A 150 -16.71 18.78 26.49
N ILE A 151 -15.59 18.08 26.29
CA ILE A 151 -14.63 17.78 27.37
C ILE A 151 -14.02 19.06 27.95
N ALA A 152 -13.67 20.03 27.10
CA ALA A 152 -13.16 21.32 27.54
C ALA A 152 -14.20 22.12 28.35
N GLU A 153 -15.46 22.03 27.96
CA GLU A 153 -16.58 22.63 28.70
C GLU A 153 -16.82 21.95 30.04
N ILE A 154 -16.79 20.60 30.09
CA ILE A 154 -16.99 19.82 31.33
C ILE A 154 -15.90 20.12 32.36
N LEU A 155 -14.63 20.15 31.93
CA LEU A 155 -13.50 20.38 32.81
C LEU A 155 -13.22 21.87 33.08
N ASN A 156 -13.89 22.77 32.36
CA ASN A 156 -13.63 24.21 32.40
C ASN A 156 -12.13 24.57 32.19
N ILE A 157 -11.44 23.80 31.35
CA ILE A 157 -10.03 24.03 30.97
C ILE A 157 -9.92 24.17 29.46
N LYS A 158 -9.04 25.07 29.02
CA LYS A 158 -8.83 25.33 27.58
C LYS A 158 -8.01 24.26 26.88
N HIS A 159 -7.22 23.47 27.62
CA HIS A 159 -6.24 22.52 27.06
C HIS A 159 -6.52 21.08 27.50
N VAL A 160 -7.54 20.46 26.94
CA VAL A 160 -7.91 19.07 27.27
C VAL A 160 -7.10 18.02 26.52
N HIS A 161 -6.41 18.39 25.45
CA HIS A 161 -5.70 17.45 24.57
C HIS A 161 -4.70 16.56 25.32
N ARG A 162 -3.98 17.09 26.31
CA ARG A 162 -3.03 16.33 27.12
C ARG A 162 -3.74 15.30 28.02
N ILE A 163 -4.87 15.69 28.60
CA ILE A 163 -5.69 14.83 29.48
C ILE A 163 -6.34 13.73 28.64
N VAL A 164 -6.91 14.10 27.48
CA VAL A 164 -7.49 13.15 26.52
C VAL A 164 -6.42 12.19 25.98
N LYS A 165 -5.22 12.68 25.64
CA LYS A 165 -4.09 11.83 25.24
C LYS A 165 -3.69 10.86 26.36
N SER A 166 -3.59 11.35 27.59
CA SER A 166 -3.33 10.52 28.78
C SER A 166 -4.42 9.46 28.98
N LEU A 167 -5.71 9.80 28.85
CA LEU A 167 -6.82 8.85 28.91
C LEU A 167 -6.79 7.81 27.76
N ILE A 168 -6.32 8.18 26.57
CA ILE A 168 -6.11 7.26 25.45
C ILE A 168 -4.93 6.32 25.74
N GLU A 169 -3.82 6.83 26.27
CA GLU A 169 -2.64 6.05 26.68
C GLU A 169 -2.98 5.08 27.83
N LYS A 170 -3.77 5.55 28.82
CA LYS A 170 -4.34 4.77 29.94
C LYS A 170 -5.50 3.86 29.53
N ARG A 171 -5.94 3.91 28.26
CA ARG A 171 -6.99 3.06 27.67
C ARG A 171 -8.40 3.25 28.25
N VAL A 172 -8.67 4.39 28.86
CA VAL A 172 -9.98 4.73 29.44
C VAL A 172 -10.97 5.12 28.34
N ILE A 173 -10.48 5.81 27.31
CA ILE A 173 -11.29 6.32 26.20
C ILE A 173 -10.69 5.91 24.84
N VAL A 174 -11.54 5.85 23.80
CA VAL A 174 -11.17 5.55 22.41
C VAL A 174 -11.78 6.58 21.47
N VAL A 175 -11.14 6.86 20.32
CA VAL A 175 -11.72 7.76 19.31
C VAL A 175 -12.79 7.01 18.49
N GLU A 176 -13.89 7.68 18.11
CA GLU A 176 -15.01 7.09 17.33
C GLU A 176 -14.53 6.43 16.03
N GLU A 177 -13.49 6.99 15.42
CA GLU A 177 -12.86 6.47 14.21
C GLU A 177 -12.12 5.12 14.45
N ASP A 178 -11.65 4.86 15.69
CA ASP A 178 -10.89 3.66 16.07
C ASP A 178 -11.78 2.44 16.42
N ILE A 179 -13.06 2.64 16.74
CA ILE A 179 -13.99 1.52 17.05
C ILE A 179 -14.10 0.53 15.89
N LYS A 180 -13.82 0.96 14.66
CA LYS A 180 -13.81 0.05 13.51
C LYS A 180 -12.59 -0.87 13.44
N ARG A 181 -11.48 -0.61 14.15
CA ARG A 181 -10.28 -1.47 14.17
C ARG A 181 -9.50 -1.27 15.47
N LYS A 182 -9.97 -1.91 16.54
CA LYS A 182 -9.39 -1.79 17.89
C LYS A 182 -7.90 -2.15 17.95
N TYR A 183 -7.15 -1.32 18.68
CA TYR A 183 -5.83 -1.61 19.23
C TYR A 183 -5.90 -1.80 20.74
N LYS A 184 -5.00 -2.67 21.24
CA LYS A 184 -4.76 -2.92 22.67
C LYS A 184 -3.26 -3.20 22.83
N PRO A 185 -2.43 -2.33 23.41
CA PRO A 185 -1.03 -2.70 23.64
C PRO A 185 -0.97 -4.00 24.47
N LYS A 186 -0.10 -4.95 24.08
CA LYS A 186 -0.08 -6.28 24.71
C LYS A 186 0.72 -6.21 26.00
N ILE A 187 0.02 -5.99 27.12
CA ILE A 187 0.62 -6.11 28.45
C ILE A 187 0.64 -7.60 28.79
N VAL A 188 1.81 -8.09 29.17
CA VAL A 188 1.99 -9.47 29.62
C VAL A 188 2.54 -9.46 31.03
N GLN A 189 1.86 -10.18 31.92
CA GLN A 189 2.31 -10.37 33.29
C GLN A 189 3.46 -11.36 33.34
N TYR A 190 4.57 -10.93 33.93
CA TYR A 190 5.75 -11.76 34.22
C TYR A 190 5.84 -12.06 35.70
N VAL A 191 6.56 -13.13 36.03
CA VAL A 191 6.82 -13.57 37.41
C VAL A 191 8.34 -13.54 37.64
N ARG A 192 8.77 -13.05 38.79
CA ARG A 192 10.14 -13.17 39.28
C ARG A 192 10.17 -13.59 40.75
N PHE A 193 11.33 -14.04 41.24
CA PHE A 193 11.54 -14.19 42.68
C PHE A 193 11.57 -12.82 43.35
N THR A 194 11.08 -12.76 44.59
CA THR A 194 11.39 -11.64 45.49
C THR A 194 12.85 -11.72 45.93
N GLU A 195 13.43 -10.61 46.39
CA GLU A 195 14.81 -10.60 46.91
C GLU A 195 15.03 -11.63 48.05
N GLN A 196 13.98 -11.89 48.84
CA GLN A 196 14.02 -12.87 49.93
C GLN A 196 14.06 -14.32 49.41
N ALA A 197 13.26 -14.64 48.39
CA ALA A 197 13.17 -15.97 47.81
C ALA A 197 14.30 -16.26 46.81
N ASP A 198 15.03 -15.24 46.37
CA ASP A 198 16.17 -15.35 45.46
C ASP A 198 17.46 -15.80 46.16
N ASN A 199 17.44 -16.09 47.47
CA ASN A 199 18.57 -16.64 48.23
C ASN A 199 18.44 -18.16 48.41
N GLU A 200 19.51 -18.94 48.18
CA GLU A 200 19.54 -20.41 48.31
C GLU A 200 19.15 -20.94 49.70
N GLU A 201 19.55 -20.26 50.78
CA GLU A 201 19.22 -20.68 52.15
C GLU A 201 17.71 -20.54 52.41
N ASN A 202 17.13 -19.41 51.99
CA ASN A 202 15.70 -19.17 52.12
C ASN A 202 14.89 -20.04 51.17
N LEU A 203 15.42 -20.34 49.98
CA LEU A 203 14.74 -21.19 49.01
C LEU A 203 14.56 -22.61 49.58
N LYS A 204 15.56 -23.16 50.30
CA LYS A 204 15.43 -24.45 51.00
C LYS A 204 14.30 -24.44 52.02
N VAL A 205 14.20 -23.39 52.84
CA VAL A 205 13.12 -23.21 53.81
C VAL A 205 11.75 -23.14 53.11
N ILE A 206 11.66 -22.40 51.99
CA ILE A 206 10.45 -22.30 51.18
C ILE A 206 10.07 -23.66 50.57
N PHE A 207 11.04 -24.47 50.13
CA PHE A 207 10.79 -25.83 49.64
C PHE A 207 10.19 -26.74 50.73
N ASP A 208 10.73 -26.66 51.95
CA ASP A 208 10.25 -27.44 53.09
C ASP A 208 8.85 -26.99 53.54
N ASP A 209 8.57 -25.69 53.58
CA ASP A 209 7.26 -25.12 53.91
C ASP A 209 6.18 -25.44 52.87
N LEU A 210 6.57 -25.57 51.60
CA LEU A 210 5.68 -25.91 50.49
C LEU A 210 5.53 -27.42 50.27
N SER A 211 6.25 -28.26 51.01
CA SER A 211 6.22 -29.72 50.90
C SER A 211 4.80 -30.32 51.01
N ARG A 212 3.93 -29.70 51.81
CA ARG A 212 2.53 -30.12 52.01
C ARG A 212 1.55 -29.53 50.97
N ALA A 213 1.99 -28.55 50.18
CA ALA A 213 1.20 -27.85 49.18
C ALA A 213 1.66 -28.23 47.77
N SER A 214 1.30 -29.44 47.32
CA SER A 214 1.82 -30.06 46.08
C SER A 214 1.77 -29.15 44.85
N LYS A 215 0.67 -28.41 44.65
CA LYS A 215 0.51 -27.49 43.52
C LYS A 215 1.35 -26.21 43.61
N GLN A 216 1.64 -25.73 44.83
CA GLN A 216 2.53 -24.58 45.03
C GLN A 216 4.00 -24.98 44.83
N LEU A 217 4.37 -26.18 45.30
CA LEU A 217 5.70 -26.75 45.09
C LEU A 217 5.98 -27.03 43.60
N GLU A 218 5.00 -27.58 42.88
CA GLU A 218 5.08 -27.82 41.43
C GLU A 218 5.26 -26.50 40.65
N ALA A 219 4.57 -25.43 41.07
CA ALA A 219 4.75 -24.09 40.51
C ALA A 219 6.14 -23.51 40.77
N LEU A 220 6.68 -23.68 41.98
CA LEU A 220 8.03 -23.26 42.32
C LEU A 220 9.10 -23.98 41.47
N MET A 221 8.99 -25.30 41.34
CA MET A 221 9.93 -26.09 40.54
C MET A 221 9.83 -25.75 39.04
N SER A 222 8.61 -25.60 38.53
CA SER A 222 8.38 -25.23 37.13
C SER A 222 8.92 -23.83 36.82
N PHE A 223 8.81 -22.90 37.77
CA PHE A 223 9.40 -21.57 37.63
C PHE A 223 10.93 -21.62 37.58
N ILE A 224 11.59 -22.39 38.46
CA ILE A 224 13.05 -22.56 38.44
C ILE A 224 13.53 -23.13 37.11
N HIS A 225 12.79 -24.09 36.55
CA HIS A 225 13.09 -24.67 35.24
C HIS A 225 12.89 -23.65 34.10
N LEU A 226 11.74 -22.98 34.06
CA LEU A 226 11.41 -22.01 33.00
C LEU A 226 12.30 -20.77 33.04
N SER A 227 12.68 -20.30 34.23
CA SER A 227 13.57 -19.16 34.41
C SER A 227 15.03 -19.48 34.06
N LYS A 228 15.37 -20.77 33.88
CA LYS A 228 16.75 -21.26 33.68
C LYS A 228 17.74 -20.63 34.66
N ARG A 229 17.31 -20.50 35.92
CA ARG A 229 18.03 -19.77 36.99
C ARG A 229 19.52 -20.12 37.08
N TYR A 230 19.86 -21.40 36.94
CA TYR A 230 21.24 -21.91 37.09
C TYR A 230 22.05 -21.96 35.79
N ASP A 231 21.47 -21.50 34.68
CA ASP A 231 22.13 -21.48 33.38
C ASP A 231 22.16 -20.03 32.85
N LYS A 232 21.16 -19.63 32.06
CA LYS A 232 20.98 -18.25 31.61
C LYS A 232 19.62 -17.71 32.08
N PRO A 233 19.57 -16.86 33.13
CA PRO A 233 18.33 -16.33 33.66
C PRO A 233 17.48 -15.66 32.58
N GLN A 234 16.22 -16.07 32.49
CA GLN A 234 15.26 -15.57 31.52
C GLN A 234 13.92 -15.26 32.19
N PRO A 235 13.21 -14.22 31.74
CA PRO A 235 11.95 -13.81 32.34
C PRO A 235 10.84 -14.84 32.03
N VAL A 236 9.99 -15.14 33.02
CA VAL A 236 8.93 -16.17 32.88
C VAL A 236 7.56 -15.51 32.86
N LYS A 237 6.77 -15.76 31.81
CA LYS A 237 5.38 -15.27 31.71
C LYS A 237 4.52 -16.00 32.73
N LYS A 238 3.65 -15.26 33.42
CA LYS A 238 2.68 -15.82 34.38
C LYS A 238 1.77 -16.86 33.72
N LEU A 239 1.34 -16.61 32.48
CA LEU A 239 0.51 -17.54 31.71
C LEU A 239 1.25 -18.84 31.35
N ASP A 240 2.53 -18.77 31.02
CA ASP A 240 3.31 -19.96 30.67
C ASP A 240 3.54 -20.83 31.92
N LEU A 241 3.80 -20.19 33.06
CA LEU A 241 3.87 -20.88 34.35
C LEU A 241 2.53 -21.55 34.73
N GLN A 242 1.40 -20.88 34.51
CA GLN A 242 0.06 -21.46 34.76
C GLN A 242 -0.21 -22.69 33.89
N LYS A 243 0.17 -22.63 32.60
CA LYS A 243 -0.03 -23.73 31.65
C LYS A 243 0.81 -24.95 32.00
N VAL A 244 2.09 -24.76 32.32
CA VAL A 244 3.00 -25.88 32.64
C VAL A 244 2.57 -26.61 33.91
N VAL A 245 2.10 -25.88 34.92
CA VAL A 245 1.68 -26.44 36.22
C VAL A 245 0.22 -26.92 36.20
N ASN A 246 -0.50 -26.63 35.11
CA ASN A 246 -1.96 -26.78 35.00
C ASN A 246 -2.68 -26.20 36.24
N ALA A 247 -2.28 -24.98 36.63
CA ALA A 247 -2.72 -24.33 37.85
C ALA A 247 -3.49 -23.05 37.56
N THR A 248 -4.50 -22.78 38.39
CA THR A 248 -5.26 -21.52 38.33
C THR A 248 -4.43 -20.36 38.85
N ALA A 249 -4.78 -19.13 38.46
CA ALA A 249 -4.10 -17.90 38.92
C ALA A 249 -4.00 -17.77 40.45
N SER A 250 -4.91 -18.43 41.18
CA SER A 250 -4.92 -18.49 42.64
C SER A 250 -3.62 -19.09 43.22
N VAL A 251 -3.04 -20.11 42.60
CA VAL A 251 -1.82 -20.77 43.10
C VAL A 251 -0.61 -19.84 43.04
N ILE A 252 -0.46 -19.12 41.92
CA ILE A 252 0.60 -18.12 41.76
C ILE A 252 0.37 -16.94 42.71
N ASN A 253 -0.87 -16.45 42.82
CA ASN A 253 -1.20 -15.36 43.73
C ASN A 253 -0.96 -15.73 45.22
N GLN A 254 -1.12 -16.99 45.61
CA GLN A 254 -0.77 -17.47 46.95
C GLN A 254 0.74 -17.45 47.20
N LEU A 255 1.55 -17.81 46.19
CA LEU A 255 3.01 -17.70 46.26
C LEU A 255 3.47 -16.23 46.29
N VAL A 256 2.74 -15.33 45.62
CA VAL A 256 2.94 -13.88 45.77
C VAL A 256 2.63 -13.42 47.18
N LYS A 257 1.48 -13.84 47.76
CA LYS A 257 1.12 -13.53 49.16
C LYS A 257 2.11 -14.07 50.19
N LYS A 258 2.79 -15.18 49.89
CA LYS A 258 3.85 -15.77 50.72
C LYS A 258 5.22 -15.12 50.50
N ASN A 259 5.30 -14.00 49.78
CA ASN A 259 6.56 -13.33 49.39
C ASN A 259 7.55 -14.23 48.65
N VAL A 260 7.08 -15.27 47.95
CA VAL A 260 7.94 -16.13 47.12
C VAL A 260 8.09 -15.55 45.72
N PHE A 261 7.00 -15.06 45.13
CA PHE A 261 7.00 -14.47 43.80
C PHE A 261 6.57 -12.99 43.82
N GLU A 262 7.05 -12.24 42.84
CA GLU A 262 6.57 -10.91 42.48
C GLU A 262 6.04 -10.95 41.05
N VAL A 263 4.86 -10.36 40.81
CA VAL A 263 4.29 -10.22 39.47
C VAL A 263 4.50 -8.78 39.02
N TYR A 264 5.05 -8.60 37.82
CA TYR A 264 5.27 -7.29 37.24
C TYR A 264 4.78 -7.27 35.79
N ASP A 265 4.32 -6.10 35.34
CA ASP A 265 3.82 -5.90 34.00
C ASP A 265 4.95 -5.49 33.06
N VAL A 266 5.04 -6.16 31.92
CA VAL A 266 5.95 -5.80 30.84
C VAL A 266 5.12 -5.49 29.60
N GLN A 267 5.37 -4.34 28.99
CA GLN A 267 4.85 -4.01 27.67
C GLN A 267 5.63 -4.86 26.65
N GLU A 268 4.98 -5.88 26.08
CA GLU A 268 5.53 -6.61 24.94
C GLU A 268 5.04 -5.98 23.65
N ASP A 269 5.97 -5.76 22.72
CA ASP A 269 5.62 -5.50 21.34
C ASP A 269 4.83 -6.72 20.79
N ARG A 270 3.77 -6.43 20.01
CA ARG A 270 2.98 -7.46 19.33
C ARG A 270 3.74 -8.14 18.20
N ILE A 271 4.80 -7.48 17.73
CA ILE A 271 5.78 -7.98 16.79
C ILE A 271 6.70 -8.86 17.62
N GLY A 272 6.43 -10.17 17.62
CA GLY A 272 7.12 -11.12 18.49
C GLY A 272 8.63 -11.14 18.28
N ASP A 273 9.39 -11.52 19.31
CA ASP A 273 10.80 -11.86 19.18
C ASP A 273 10.94 -12.96 18.14
N TYR A 274 11.44 -12.63 16.95
CA TYR A 274 11.70 -13.61 15.90
C TYR A 274 13.05 -14.30 16.15
N MET A 275 13.24 -14.82 17.37
CA MET A 275 14.38 -15.64 17.78
C MET A 275 14.23 -17.06 17.23
N LYS A 276 14.07 -17.21 15.91
CA LYS A 276 14.31 -18.49 15.21
C LYS A 276 15.76 -18.54 14.76
N GLU A 277 16.30 -19.76 14.65
CA GLU A 277 17.61 -19.98 14.02
C GLU A 277 17.65 -19.28 12.66
N LEU A 278 18.53 -18.29 12.53
CA LEU A 278 18.71 -17.55 11.29
C LEU A 278 19.22 -18.54 10.23
N GLU A 279 18.60 -18.55 9.05
CA GLU A 279 19.11 -19.36 7.94
C GLU A 279 20.49 -18.81 7.54
N GLY A 280 21.48 -19.71 7.44
CA GLY A 280 22.85 -19.38 7.04
C GLY A 280 22.93 -18.75 5.66
N GLU A 281 24.02 -18.00 5.43
CA GLU A 281 24.24 -17.21 4.22
C GLU A 281 24.24 -18.09 2.95
N LYS A 282 23.30 -17.85 2.04
CA LYS A 282 23.29 -18.51 0.73
C LYS A 282 24.42 -17.96 -0.15
N THR A 283 25.13 -18.85 -0.83
CA THR A 283 26.14 -18.49 -1.81
C THR A 283 25.46 -18.07 -3.12
N LEU A 284 25.88 -16.94 -3.68
CA LEU A 284 25.43 -16.51 -5.01
C LEU A 284 26.06 -17.43 -6.06
N ASN A 285 25.31 -17.76 -7.12
CA ASN A 285 25.88 -18.44 -8.28
C ASN A 285 26.78 -17.49 -9.11
N GLU A 286 27.52 -18.02 -10.09
CA GLU A 286 28.47 -17.22 -10.89
C GLU A 286 27.82 -16.01 -11.58
N HIS A 287 26.62 -16.18 -12.14
CA HIS A 287 25.89 -15.10 -12.82
C HIS A 287 25.40 -14.02 -11.85
N GLN A 288 24.92 -14.43 -10.68
CA GLN A 288 24.49 -13.53 -9.60
C GLN A 288 25.68 -12.80 -8.99
N GLN A 289 26.81 -13.47 -8.83
CA GLN A 289 28.04 -12.87 -8.31
C GLN A 289 28.61 -11.83 -9.28
N LYS A 290 28.56 -12.12 -10.59
CA LYS A 290 28.91 -11.15 -11.64
C LYS A 290 27.99 -9.93 -11.58
N ALA A 291 26.67 -10.14 -11.62
CA ALA A 291 25.69 -9.06 -11.54
C ALA A 291 25.84 -8.23 -10.25
N TYR A 292 26.08 -8.89 -9.12
CA TYR A 292 26.35 -8.23 -7.85
C TYR A 292 27.61 -7.34 -7.90
N SER A 293 28.68 -7.82 -8.54
CA SER A 293 29.93 -7.05 -8.70
C SER A 293 29.72 -5.84 -9.63
N GLU A 294 29.01 -6.03 -10.75
CA GLU A 294 28.66 -4.96 -11.70
C GLU A 294 27.75 -3.91 -11.06
N ILE A 295 26.78 -4.31 -10.24
CA ILE A 295 25.94 -3.37 -9.47
C ILE A 295 26.84 -2.51 -8.58
N LYS A 296 27.80 -3.11 -7.87
CA LYS A 296 28.69 -2.36 -6.97
C LYS A 296 29.60 -1.40 -7.72
N GLU A 297 30.09 -1.78 -8.90
CA GLU A 297 30.88 -0.91 -9.76
C GLU A 297 30.04 0.27 -10.25
N GLN A 298 28.86 0.01 -10.81
CA GLN A 298 27.95 1.05 -11.30
C GLN A 298 27.50 2.02 -10.20
N LEU A 299 27.30 1.52 -8.97
CA LEU A 299 26.91 2.35 -7.82
C LEU A 299 28.02 3.28 -7.30
N GLN A 300 29.27 3.13 -7.78
CA GLN A 300 30.33 4.11 -7.50
C GLN A 300 30.09 5.41 -8.26
N ASP A 301 29.74 5.30 -9.54
CA ASP A 301 29.57 6.46 -10.43
C ASP A 301 28.11 6.92 -10.58
N LYS A 302 27.16 6.01 -10.33
CA LYS A 302 25.71 6.27 -10.47
C LYS A 302 25.00 6.14 -9.13
N ASP A 303 23.90 6.85 -9.00
CA ASP A 303 23.03 6.77 -7.81
C ASP A 303 21.94 5.71 -7.95
N VAL A 304 21.60 5.34 -9.19
CA VAL A 304 20.52 4.42 -9.52
C VAL A 304 21.05 3.34 -10.45
N VAL A 305 20.75 2.08 -10.15
CA VAL A 305 21.02 0.93 -11.02
C VAL A 305 19.74 0.17 -11.31
N LEU A 306 19.47 -0.09 -12.59
CA LEU A 306 18.42 -0.97 -13.06
C LEU A 306 18.98 -2.39 -13.21
N LEU A 307 18.47 -3.31 -12.40
CA LEU A 307 18.72 -4.74 -12.50
C LEU A 307 17.63 -5.39 -13.37
N HIS A 308 17.97 -5.59 -14.65
CA HIS A 308 17.14 -6.28 -15.63
C HIS A 308 17.41 -7.79 -15.54
N GLY A 309 16.57 -8.51 -14.78
CA GLY A 309 16.77 -9.94 -14.54
C GLY A 309 15.52 -10.76 -14.80
N VAL A 310 15.63 -11.79 -15.64
CA VAL A 310 14.50 -12.65 -16.04
C VAL A 310 13.80 -13.27 -14.81
N THR A 311 12.52 -13.60 -14.93
CA THR A 311 11.76 -14.22 -13.83
C THR A 311 12.44 -15.52 -13.38
N GLY A 312 12.72 -15.66 -12.09
CA GLY A 312 13.43 -16.82 -11.53
C GLY A 312 14.95 -16.75 -11.58
N SER A 313 15.55 -15.63 -11.99
CA SER A 313 17.01 -15.40 -11.94
C SER A 313 17.59 -15.24 -10.53
N GLY A 314 16.74 -15.03 -9.53
CA GLY A 314 17.13 -14.90 -8.12
C GLY A 314 17.60 -13.50 -7.72
N LYS A 315 17.03 -12.44 -8.32
CA LYS A 315 17.27 -11.03 -7.93
C LYS A 315 17.19 -10.80 -6.41
N THR A 316 16.27 -11.48 -5.74
CA THR A 316 16.09 -11.38 -4.29
C THR A 316 17.34 -11.77 -3.48
N GLU A 317 18.15 -12.73 -3.94
CA GLU A 317 19.39 -13.11 -3.24
C GLU A 317 20.45 -12.01 -3.34
N ILE A 318 20.51 -11.32 -4.49
CA ILE A 318 21.36 -10.14 -4.69
C ILE A 318 20.91 -9.00 -3.77
N TYR A 319 19.59 -8.77 -3.66
CA TYR A 319 19.04 -7.77 -2.74
C TYR A 319 19.41 -8.06 -1.29
N ILE A 320 19.29 -9.31 -0.85
CA ILE A 320 19.64 -9.72 0.52
C ILE A 320 21.10 -9.36 0.83
N LYS A 321 22.04 -9.67 -0.08
CA LYS A 321 23.46 -9.32 0.08
C LYS A 321 23.69 -7.81 0.20
N LEU A 322 23.01 -7.02 -0.64
CA LEU A 322 23.14 -5.56 -0.63
C LEU A 322 22.53 -4.94 0.64
N ILE A 323 21.41 -5.49 1.12
CA ILE A 323 20.80 -5.11 2.40
C ILE A 323 21.76 -5.42 3.54
N GLN A 324 22.36 -6.62 3.58
CA GLN A 324 23.33 -7.02 4.60
C GLN A 324 24.51 -6.05 4.67
N GLU A 325 25.08 -5.64 3.53
CA GLU A 325 26.17 -4.66 3.51
C GLU A 325 25.75 -3.27 4.03
N ALA A 326 24.57 -2.78 3.66
CA ALA A 326 24.06 -1.51 4.14
C ALA A 326 23.77 -1.55 5.65
N VAL A 327 23.19 -2.65 6.13
CA VAL A 327 22.95 -2.89 7.55
C VAL A 327 24.25 -2.93 8.35
N ALA A 328 25.28 -3.62 7.84
CA ALA A 328 26.60 -3.70 8.45
C ALA A 328 27.30 -2.34 8.54
N LYS A 329 26.99 -1.41 7.64
CA LYS A 329 27.45 0.00 7.69
C LYS A 329 26.63 0.88 8.65
N GLY A 330 25.66 0.32 9.36
CA GLY A 330 24.76 1.08 10.25
C GLY A 330 23.75 1.96 9.52
N GLN A 331 23.49 1.68 8.23
CA GLN A 331 22.54 2.44 7.41
C GLN A 331 21.16 1.79 7.44
N GLN A 332 20.12 2.60 7.35
CA GLN A 332 18.75 2.13 7.14
C GLN A 332 18.57 1.71 5.68
N VAL A 333 17.66 0.77 5.46
CA VAL A 333 17.33 0.28 4.13
C VAL A 333 15.83 0.31 3.92
N LEU A 334 15.39 0.81 2.77
CA LEU A 334 14.00 0.76 2.36
C LEU A 334 13.84 -0.23 1.20
N TYR A 335 13.08 -1.30 1.42
CA TYR A 335 12.74 -2.28 0.41
C TYR A 335 11.28 -2.13 -0.01
N LEU A 336 11.05 -1.44 -1.13
CA LEU A 336 9.76 -1.20 -1.74
C LEU A 336 9.32 -2.39 -2.58
N LEU A 337 8.09 -2.82 -2.32
CA LEU A 337 7.39 -3.86 -3.05
C LEU A 337 6.03 -3.33 -3.52
N PRO A 338 5.49 -3.84 -4.64
CA PRO A 338 4.08 -3.64 -4.97
C PRO A 338 3.20 -4.04 -3.79
N GLU A 339 2.16 -3.28 -3.46
CA GLU A 339 1.32 -3.50 -2.25
C GLU A 339 0.72 -4.92 -2.17
N ILE A 340 0.58 -5.59 -3.31
CA ILE A 340 0.05 -6.95 -3.46
C ILE A 340 1.15 -8.01 -3.33
N ALA A 341 2.41 -7.67 -3.61
CA ALA A 341 3.56 -8.57 -3.52
C ALA A 341 4.10 -8.72 -2.09
N LEU A 342 3.56 -7.96 -1.13
CA LEU A 342 3.77 -8.16 0.31
C LEU A 342 3.02 -9.41 0.76
N THR A 343 3.44 -10.58 0.27
CA THR A 343 2.95 -11.87 0.72
C THR A 343 3.62 -12.22 2.05
N THR A 344 2.90 -12.95 2.91
CA THR A 344 3.47 -13.49 4.15
C THR A 344 4.70 -14.37 3.87
N GLN A 345 4.81 -14.96 2.68
CA GLN A 345 5.92 -15.82 2.27
C GLN A 345 7.23 -15.03 2.10
N LEU A 346 7.23 -13.91 1.36
CA LEU A 346 8.42 -13.08 1.21
C LEU A 346 8.82 -12.44 2.54
N ILE A 347 7.83 -11.97 3.31
CA ILE A 347 8.03 -11.43 4.66
C ILE A 347 8.68 -12.50 5.55
N ALA A 348 8.11 -13.70 5.63
CA ALA A 348 8.63 -14.78 6.46
C ALA A 348 10.04 -15.20 6.03
N ARG A 349 10.32 -15.26 4.72
CA ARG A 349 11.66 -15.56 4.19
C ARG A 349 12.68 -14.53 4.63
N LEU A 350 12.36 -13.25 4.57
CA LEU A 350 13.30 -12.19 4.95
C LEU A 350 13.42 -12.04 6.47
N GLN A 351 12.34 -12.29 7.22
CA GLN A 351 12.38 -12.39 8.68
C GLN A 351 13.31 -13.51 9.15
N LYS A 352 13.37 -14.65 8.44
CA LYS A 352 14.35 -15.72 8.75
C LYS A 352 15.80 -15.29 8.53
N VAL A 353 16.06 -14.31 7.68
CA VAL A 353 17.41 -13.83 7.35
C VAL A 353 17.83 -12.67 8.26
N PHE A 354 16.91 -11.73 8.52
CA PHE A 354 17.20 -10.48 9.22
C PHE A 354 16.65 -10.42 10.65
N GLY A 355 15.85 -11.39 11.10
CA GLY A 355 15.27 -11.41 12.45
C GLY A 355 14.48 -10.14 12.77
N ASP A 356 14.75 -9.53 13.92
CA ASP A 356 14.06 -8.31 14.37
C ASP A 356 14.59 -7.01 13.70
N VAL A 357 15.61 -7.12 12.85
CA VAL A 357 16.15 -5.97 12.08
C VAL A 357 15.15 -5.49 11.02
N ILE A 358 14.27 -6.38 10.53
CA ILE A 358 13.31 -6.07 9.48
C ILE A 358 11.93 -5.68 10.05
N GLY A 359 11.38 -4.57 9.57
CA GLY A 359 10.01 -4.11 9.83
C GLY A 359 9.17 -4.15 8.56
N VAL A 360 7.86 -4.38 8.69
CA VAL A 360 6.92 -4.38 7.56
C VAL A 360 5.94 -3.23 7.68
N TYR A 361 5.83 -2.39 6.65
CA TYR A 361 4.97 -1.20 6.66
C TYR A 361 4.04 -1.14 5.44
N HIS A 362 2.74 -1.33 5.65
CA HIS A 362 1.72 -1.16 4.61
C HIS A 362 0.34 -0.77 5.15
N SER A 363 -0.54 -0.31 4.25
CA SER A 363 -1.89 0.20 4.55
C SER A 363 -2.80 -0.75 5.33
N LYS A 364 -2.64 -2.08 5.17
CA LYS A 364 -3.44 -3.10 5.88
C LYS A 364 -2.97 -3.39 7.32
N PHE A 365 -1.83 -2.85 7.79
CA PHE A 365 -1.44 -2.94 9.20
C PHE A 365 -2.37 -2.07 10.06
N ASN A 366 -2.47 -2.39 11.34
CA ASN A 366 -3.20 -1.53 12.27
C ASN A 366 -2.47 -0.18 12.39
N GLU A 367 -3.22 0.93 12.53
CA GLU A 367 -2.66 2.27 12.69
C GLU A 367 -1.64 2.35 13.83
N ASN A 368 -1.82 1.55 14.87
CA ASN A 368 -0.89 1.53 16.00
C ASN A 368 0.43 0.82 15.68
N GLU A 369 0.40 -0.27 14.92
CA GLU A 369 1.62 -0.91 14.40
C GLU A 369 2.37 0.07 13.47
N ARG A 370 1.61 0.87 12.70
CA ARG A 370 2.19 1.93 11.86
C ARG A 370 2.84 3.04 12.67
N VAL A 371 2.27 3.43 13.82
CA VAL A 371 2.88 4.43 14.72
C VAL A 371 4.10 3.86 15.44
N GLU A 372 4.08 2.61 15.87
CA GLU A 372 5.22 1.94 16.50
C GLU A 372 6.43 1.90 15.55
N ILE A 373 6.22 1.52 14.28
CA ILE A 373 7.26 1.54 13.25
C ILE A 373 7.70 2.97 12.96
N TRP A 374 6.76 3.92 12.87
CA TRP A 374 7.06 5.33 12.64
C TRP A 374 8.03 5.89 13.69
N ASN A 375 7.70 5.69 14.97
CA ASN A 375 8.51 6.16 16.09
C ASN A 375 9.86 5.44 16.17
N SER A 376 9.90 4.15 15.83
CA SER A 376 11.15 3.40 15.81
C SER A 376 12.10 3.88 14.71
N VAL A 377 11.58 4.14 13.51
CA VAL A 377 12.36 4.71 12.39
C VAL A 377 12.82 6.13 12.69
N LEU A 378 11.94 6.94 13.30
CA LEU A 378 12.25 8.31 13.73
C LEU A 378 13.39 8.35 14.75
N ASN A 379 13.36 7.45 15.74
CA ASN A 379 14.35 7.37 16.81
C ASN A 379 15.60 6.57 16.42
N PHE A 380 15.75 6.20 15.15
CA PHE A 380 16.91 5.47 14.66
C PHE A 380 18.20 6.28 14.87
N GLY A 381 19.15 5.70 15.60
CA GLY A 381 20.41 6.34 16.01
C GLY A 381 20.43 6.86 17.44
N HIS A 382 19.26 7.11 18.05
CA HIS A 382 19.15 7.45 19.48
C HIS A 382 19.01 6.20 20.36
N THR A 383 18.39 5.15 19.82
CA THR A 383 18.32 3.84 20.47
C THR A 383 19.51 2.99 20.03
N LYS A 384 20.10 2.21 20.95
CA LYS A 384 21.13 1.21 20.61
C LYS A 384 20.57 -0.03 19.88
N SER A 385 19.38 0.10 19.28
CA SER A 385 18.63 -1.01 18.71
C SER A 385 18.76 -1.01 17.18
N SER A 386 19.09 -2.16 16.61
CA SER A 386 19.03 -2.41 15.16
C SER A 386 17.60 -2.73 14.68
N LYS A 387 16.60 -2.64 15.58
CA LYS A 387 15.22 -2.95 15.27
C LYS A 387 14.67 -2.00 14.20
N PHE A 388 14.06 -2.57 13.17
CA PHE A 388 13.50 -1.84 12.02
C PHE A 388 14.50 -0.96 11.25
N GLN A 389 15.78 -1.36 11.25
CA GLN A 389 16.79 -0.78 10.36
C GLN A 389 16.48 -1.07 8.89
N VAL A 390 15.86 -2.22 8.59
CA VAL A 390 15.36 -2.56 7.25
C VAL A 390 13.84 -2.44 7.25
N ILE A 391 13.29 -1.56 6.41
CA ILE A 391 11.84 -1.45 6.23
C ILE A 391 11.44 -2.08 4.90
N MET A 392 10.69 -3.16 4.98
CA MET A 392 9.92 -3.67 3.85
C MET A 392 8.58 -2.95 3.79
N GLY A 393 8.20 -2.38 2.66
CA GLY A 393 6.91 -1.71 2.60
C GLY A 393 6.35 -1.47 1.21
N ALA A 394 5.08 -1.07 1.19
CA ALA A 394 4.41 -0.58 -0.01
C ALA A 394 4.76 0.89 -0.24
N ARG A 395 4.24 1.51 -1.30
CA ARG A 395 4.41 2.95 -1.63
C ARG A 395 4.40 3.92 -0.44
N SER A 396 3.57 3.71 0.58
CA SER A 396 3.46 4.58 1.75
C SER A 396 4.68 4.58 2.68
N SER A 397 5.54 3.55 2.64
CA SER A 397 6.77 3.52 3.47
C SER A 397 7.81 4.55 3.03
N MET A 398 7.63 5.16 1.85
CA MET A 398 8.34 6.37 1.41
C MET A 398 8.17 7.55 2.38
N PHE A 399 7.08 7.56 3.15
CA PHE A 399 6.79 8.66 4.07
C PHE A 399 7.45 8.54 5.43
N LEU A 400 8.05 7.39 5.76
CA LEU A 400 8.66 7.17 7.07
C LEU A 400 9.84 8.12 7.31
N PRO A 401 10.05 8.58 8.55
CA PRO A 401 11.04 9.60 8.87
C PRO A 401 12.45 9.01 9.04
N TYR A 402 13.05 8.52 7.94
CA TYR A 402 14.41 7.98 7.96
C TYR A 402 15.42 9.05 8.38
N SER A 403 16.46 8.68 9.13
CA SER A 403 17.54 9.58 9.52
C SER A 403 18.83 9.28 8.74
N ASN A 404 19.13 8.00 8.53
CA ASN A 404 20.34 7.49 7.88
C ASN A 404 20.06 6.42 6.81
N LEU A 405 19.18 6.72 5.85
CA LEU A 405 18.89 5.83 4.72
C LEU A 405 20.12 5.71 3.80
N GLY A 406 20.60 4.48 3.57
CA GLY A 406 21.77 4.21 2.70
C GLY A 406 21.44 3.46 1.42
N LEU A 407 20.32 2.72 1.41
CA LEU A 407 19.90 1.92 0.26
C LEU A 407 18.37 1.92 0.14
N ILE A 408 17.89 2.08 -1.09
CA ILE A 408 16.50 1.84 -1.47
C ILE A 408 16.46 0.78 -2.56
N ILE A 409 15.62 -0.24 -2.40
CA ILE A 409 15.38 -1.26 -3.41
C ILE A 409 13.92 -1.15 -3.83
N VAL A 410 13.66 -1.07 -5.14
CA VAL A 410 12.33 -1.06 -5.73
C VAL A 410 12.17 -2.33 -6.55
N ASP A 411 11.54 -3.37 -6.01
CA ASP A 411 11.28 -4.60 -6.78
C ASP A 411 10.04 -4.43 -7.65
N GLU A 412 10.05 -5.13 -8.79
CA GLU A 412 9.02 -5.03 -9.82
C GLU A 412 8.68 -3.57 -10.16
N GLU A 413 9.70 -2.74 -10.41
CA GLU A 413 9.58 -1.27 -10.56
C GLU A 413 8.56 -0.81 -11.63
N HIS A 414 8.27 -1.68 -12.59
CA HIS A 414 7.30 -1.46 -13.66
C HIS A 414 5.83 -1.48 -13.18
N GLU A 415 5.57 -1.92 -11.94
CA GLU A 415 4.22 -2.09 -11.41
C GLU A 415 3.50 -0.76 -11.16
N ASN A 416 2.34 -0.57 -11.81
CA ASN A 416 1.49 0.62 -11.66
C ASN A 416 1.06 0.89 -10.20
N SER A 417 1.11 -0.12 -9.32
CA SER A 417 0.73 0.05 -7.90
C SER A 417 1.61 1.04 -7.14
N PHE A 418 2.78 1.42 -7.67
CA PHE A 418 3.62 2.48 -7.10
C PHE A 418 3.03 3.88 -7.30
N LYS A 419 2.15 4.08 -8.28
CA LYS A 419 1.43 5.35 -8.50
C LYS A 419 0.17 5.41 -7.65
N GLN A 420 0.01 6.50 -6.91
CA GLN A 420 -1.26 6.85 -6.27
C GLN A 420 -2.19 7.52 -7.29
N TYR A 421 -3.45 7.08 -7.32
CA TYR A 421 -4.48 7.67 -8.19
C TYR A 421 -5.37 8.66 -7.46
N GLU A 422 -5.87 8.30 -6.28
CA GLU A 422 -6.69 9.15 -5.42
C GLU A 422 -6.45 8.80 -3.94
N PRO A 423 -6.63 9.76 -3.00
CA PRO A 423 -6.70 11.20 -3.24
C PRO A 423 -5.34 11.78 -3.70
N ALA A 424 -5.25 13.11 -3.86
CA ALA A 424 -3.97 13.83 -3.94
C ALA A 424 -3.03 13.39 -2.80
N PRO A 425 -1.69 13.33 -3.01
CA PRO A 425 -0.92 14.02 -4.04
C PRO A 425 -0.63 13.24 -5.34
N ARG A 426 -1.25 12.07 -5.56
CA ARG A 426 -1.06 11.27 -6.80
C ARG A 426 0.41 10.99 -7.18
N TYR A 427 1.26 10.82 -6.18
CA TYR A 427 2.70 10.63 -6.39
C TYR A 427 3.02 9.23 -6.94
N ASN A 428 4.17 9.09 -7.60
CA ASN A 428 4.74 7.79 -7.96
C ASN A 428 5.88 7.44 -7.00
N ALA A 429 5.72 6.38 -6.22
CA ALA A 429 6.72 5.95 -5.24
C ALA A 429 8.06 5.55 -5.88
N ARG A 430 8.07 5.02 -7.11
CA ARG A 430 9.31 4.72 -7.84
C ARG A 430 10.13 6.00 -8.05
N ASP A 431 9.51 7.04 -8.60
CA ASP A 431 10.21 8.29 -8.91
C ASP A 431 10.53 9.07 -7.62
N ALA A 432 9.61 9.07 -6.65
CA ALA A 432 9.84 9.65 -5.33
C ALA A 432 10.97 8.96 -4.55
N SER A 433 11.26 7.67 -4.83
CA SER A 433 12.36 6.94 -4.21
C SER A 433 13.73 7.47 -4.64
N ILE A 434 13.88 7.85 -5.91
CA ILE A 434 15.12 8.45 -6.41
C ILE A 434 15.39 9.77 -5.69
N VAL A 435 14.34 10.57 -5.48
CA VAL A 435 14.48 11.87 -4.81
C VAL A 435 14.74 11.72 -3.32
N LEU A 436 14.06 10.79 -2.64
CA LEU A 436 14.36 10.47 -1.24
C LEU A 436 15.81 9.99 -1.10
N ALA A 437 16.27 9.11 -1.99
CA ALA A 437 17.63 8.63 -1.98
C ALA A 437 18.64 9.77 -2.17
N HIS A 438 18.37 10.70 -3.08
CA HIS A 438 19.21 11.87 -3.29
C HIS A 438 19.34 12.74 -2.03
N ILE A 439 18.22 13.04 -1.34
CA ILE A 439 18.20 13.80 -0.07
C ILE A 439 19.04 13.10 1.01
N HIS A 440 19.03 11.77 1.02
CA HIS A 440 19.77 10.95 1.97
C HIS A 440 21.20 10.60 1.53
N GLN A 441 21.61 10.92 0.30
CA GLN A 441 22.82 10.40 -0.34
C GLN A 441 22.86 8.85 -0.36
N ALA A 442 21.68 8.23 -0.46
CA ALA A 442 21.47 6.80 -0.56
C ALA A 442 21.59 6.34 -2.02
N LYS A 443 21.77 5.02 -2.20
CA LYS A 443 21.75 4.38 -3.52
C LYS A 443 20.39 3.72 -3.80
N VAL A 444 20.00 3.63 -5.07
CA VAL A 444 18.74 3.02 -5.50
C VAL A 444 18.99 1.84 -6.43
N ILE A 445 18.29 0.73 -6.18
CA ILE A 445 18.27 -0.42 -7.06
C ILE A 445 16.85 -0.64 -7.53
N MET A 446 16.65 -0.66 -8.84
CA MET A 446 15.38 -0.95 -9.47
C MET A 446 15.41 -2.35 -10.07
N GLY A 447 14.53 -3.22 -9.60
CA GLY A 447 14.44 -4.60 -10.02
C GLY A 447 13.30 -4.85 -10.98
N SER A 448 13.56 -5.48 -12.12
CA SER A 448 12.48 -5.94 -12.99
C SER A 448 12.91 -7.05 -13.94
N ALA A 449 11.98 -7.95 -14.24
CA ALA A 449 12.12 -8.86 -15.39
C ALA A 449 11.64 -8.23 -16.70
N THR A 450 10.77 -7.23 -16.61
CA THR A 450 10.20 -6.49 -17.75
C THR A 450 10.21 -5.01 -17.38
N PRO A 451 11.37 -4.34 -17.42
CA PRO A 451 11.50 -2.94 -16.97
C PRO A 451 10.49 -2.02 -17.67
N ALA A 452 10.08 -0.96 -16.99
CA ALA A 452 9.31 0.11 -17.60
C ALA A 452 10.13 0.76 -18.72
N VAL A 453 9.47 1.14 -19.81
CA VAL A 453 10.14 1.79 -20.96
C VAL A 453 10.89 3.04 -20.50
N GLU A 454 10.33 3.82 -19.56
CA GLU A 454 10.99 5.00 -19.01
C GLU A 454 12.26 4.66 -18.21
N SER A 455 12.24 3.60 -17.40
CA SER A 455 13.39 3.15 -16.59
C SER A 455 14.51 2.59 -17.46
N TYR A 456 14.16 1.77 -18.46
CA TYR A 456 15.13 1.22 -19.41
C TYR A 456 15.76 2.31 -20.29
N TRP A 457 14.97 3.29 -20.73
CA TRP A 457 15.47 4.45 -21.46
C TRP A 457 16.48 5.27 -20.64
N ASN A 458 16.20 5.57 -19.37
CA ASN A 458 17.14 6.29 -18.51
C ASN A 458 18.45 5.50 -18.31
N ALA A 459 18.40 4.18 -18.29
CA ALA A 459 19.59 3.34 -18.20
C ALA A 459 20.42 3.39 -19.48
N LEU A 460 19.79 3.32 -20.66
CA LEU A 460 20.49 3.42 -21.95
C LEU A 460 21.07 4.81 -22.22
N GLU A 461 20.42 5.88 -21.75
CA GLU A 461 20.96 7.25 -21.79
C GLU A 461 22.09 7.48 -20.76
N GLY A 462 22.46 6.47 -19.99
CA GLY A 462 23.53 6.53 -18.99
C GLY A 462 23.16 7.31 -17.73
N LYS A 463 21.88 7.64 -17.53
CA LYS A 463 21.39 8.28 -16.30
C LYS A 463 21.33 7.27 -15.15
N TYR A 464 20.94 6.03 -15.44
CA TYR A 464 21.03 4.88 -14.51
C TYR A 464 22.14 3.94 -14.99
N GLY A 465 22.72 3.16 -14.08
CA GLY A 465 23.48 1.97 -14.46
C GLY A 465 22.53 0.86 -14.94
N LEU A 466 22.96 0.03 -15.88
CA LEU A 466 22.21 -1.15 -16.34
C LEU A 466 23.00 -2.41 -16.02
N VAL A 467 22.38 -3.36 -15.32
CA VAL A 467 22.95 -4.68 -15.05
C VAL A 467 21.95 -5.74 -15.49
N GLU A 468 22.40 -6.69 -16.29
CA GLU A 468 21.54 -7.72 -16.89
C GLU A 468 21.81 -9.10 -16.30
N LEU A 469 20.74 -9.79 -15.92
CA LEU A 469 20.77 -11.15 -15.39
C LEU A 469 19.86 -12.04 -16.25
N THR A 470 20.42 -12.52 -17.36
CA THR A 470 19.68 -13.20 -18.44
C THR A 470 19.38 -14.68 -18.16
N GLN A 471 20.04 -15.30 -17.18
CA GLN A 471 19.87 -16.72 -16.88
C GLN A 471 19.02 -16.97 -15.63
N ARG A 472 18.15 -17.99 -15.70
CA ARG A 472 17.39 -18.47 -14.53
C ARG A 472 18.28 -19.23 -13.55
N HIS A 473 17.97 -19.10 -12.27
CA HIS A 473 18.60 -19.89 -11.23
C HIS A 473 18.26 -21.37 -11.44
N GLY A 474 19.28 -22.24 -11.51
CA GLY A 474 19.11 -23.69 -11.69
C GLY A 474 18.95 -24.18 -13.14
N GLY A 475 19.16 -23.34 -14.16
CA GLY A 475 19.24 -23.77 -15.57
C GLY A 475 17.91 -24.17 -16.23
N VAL A 476 16.78 -23.86 -15.62
CA VAL A 476 15.44 -24.20 -16.14
C VAL A 476 15.09 -23.34 -17.36
N MET A 477 14.65 -23.97 -18.45
CA MET A 477 14.23 -23.28 -19.67
C MET A 477 13.00 -22.38 -19.45
N LEU A 478 12.88 -21.32 -20.26
CA LEU A 478 11.66 -20.51 -20.32
C LEU A 478 10.47 -21.38 -20.76
N PRO A 479 9.26 -21.09 -20.23
CA PRO A 479 8.07 -21.81 -20.60
C PRO A 479 7.82 -21.71 -22.11
N GLU A 480 7.19 -22.73 -22.67
CA GLU A 480 6.75 -22.71 -24.05
C GLU A 480 5.49 -21.86 -24.15
N VAL A 481 5.55 -20.75 -24.88
CA VAL A 481 4.41 -19.87 -25.11
C VAL A 481 3.81 -20.21 -26.47
N LEU A 482 2.53 -20.56 -26.46
CA LEU A 482 1.73 -20.94 -27.61
C LEU A 482 0.62 -19.90 -27.82
N CYS A 483 0.12 -19.79 -29.04
CA CYS A 483 -0.98 -18.90 -29.39
C CYS A 483 -2.12 -19.68 -30.06
N ALA A 484 -3.34 -19.45 -29.60
CA ALA A 484 -4.56 -20.01 -30.17
C ALA A 484 -5.35 -18.91 -30.89
N ASP A 485 -5.60 -19.12 -32.19
CA ASP A 485 -6.52 -18.30 -32.98
C ASP A 485 -7.98 -18.64 -32.64
N ILE A 486 -8.58 -17.84 -31.76
CA ILE A 486 -9.98 -18.03 -31.38
C ILE A 486 -10.95 -17.49 -32.43
N LYS A 487 -10.50 -16.66 -33.38
CA LYS A 487 -11.31 -16.21 -34.52
C LYS A 487 -11.62 -17.40 -35.42
N GLU A 488 -10.61 -18.19 -35.78
CA GLU A 488 -10.78 -19.39 -36.60
C GLU A 488 -11.55 -20.48 -35.84
N ALA A 489 -11.22 -20.73 -34.57
CA ALA A 489 -11.92 -21.73 -33.75
C ALA A 489 -13.41 -21.39 -33.58
N THR A 490 -13.75 -20.11 -33.41
CA THR A 490 -15.15 -19.64 -33.36
C THR A 490 -15.85 -19.85 -34.70
N ARG A 491 -15.20 -19.48 -35.81
CA ARG A 491 -15.75 -19.68 -37.17
C ARG A 491 -16.06 -21.15 -37.46
N LYS A 492 -15.18 -22.06 -37.02
CA LYS A 492 -15.34 -23.51 -37.16
C LYS A 492 -16.27 -24.14 -36.11
N LYS A 493 -16.84 -23.35 -35.18
CA LYS A 493 -17.67 -23.83 -34.06
C LYS A 493 -16.97 -24.87 -33.17
N GLN A 494 -15.66 -24.72 -32.98
CA GLN A 494 -14.82 -25.63 -32.20
C GLN A 494 -14.59 -25.14 -30.76
N MET A 495 -14.97 -23.91 -30.44
CA MET A 495 -14.90 -23.38 -29.07
C MET A 495 -15.85 -24.15 -28.14
N LYS A 496 -15.35 -24.57 -26.98
CA LYS A 496 -16.17 -25.08 -25.89
C LYS A 496 -16.32 -23.95 -24.87
N ALA A 497 -17.49 -23.32 -24.83
CA ALA A 497 -17.70 -22.07 -24.09
C ALA A 497 -16.62 -21.02 -24.45
N HIS A 498 -15.76 -20.59 -23.52
CA HIS A 498 -14.65 -19.65 -23.80
C HIS A 498 -13.28 -20.31 -24.03
N PHE A 499 -13.21 -21.64 -24.08
CA PHE A 499 -11.97 -22.40 -24.19
C PHE A 499 -11.73 -22.86 -25.62
N SER A 500 -10.54 -22.55 -26.15
CA SER A 500 -10.07 -23.07 -27.43
C SER A 500 -9.78 -24.57 -27.33
N PRO A 501 -9.84 -25.32 -28.45
CA PRO A 501 -9.53 -26.75 -28.45
C PRO A 501 -8.15 -27.07 -27.85
N LEU A 502 -7.14 -26.26 -28.20
CA LEU A 502 -5.79 -26.41 -27.69
C LEU A 502 -5.71 -26.15 -26.18
N LEU A 503 -6.44 -25.15 -25.66
CA LEU A 503 -6.47 -24.92 -24.21
C LEU A 503 -7.07 -26.11 -23.47
N MET A 504 -8.17 -26.65 -23.97
CA MET A 504 -8.83 -27.81 -23.39
C MET A 504 -7.92 -29.04 -23.37
N GLU A 505 -7.20 -29.30 -24.46
CA GLU A 505 -6.24 -30.40 -24.55
C GLU A 505 -5.13 -30.26 -23.51
N LEU A 506 -4.51 -29.09 -23.42
CA LEU A 506 -3.45 -28.82 -22.44
C LEU A 506 -3.94 -28.96 -21.00
N MET A 507 -5.15 -28.49 -20.70
CA MET A 507 -5.77 -28.62 -19.39
C MET A 507 -6.05 -30.08 -19.04
N GLU A 508 -6.66 -30.84 -19.95
CA GLU A 508 -6.95 -32.26 -19.75
C GLU A 508 -5.68 -33.07 -19.48
N ASP A 509 -4.58 -32.77 -20.18
CA ASP A 509 -3.29 -33.43 -19.94
C ASP A 509 -2.66 -33.04 -18.60
N ALA A 510 -2.75 -31.78 -18.19
CA ALA A 510 -2.32 -31.35 -16.86
C ALA A 510 -3.09 -32.12 -15.77
N PHE A 511 -4.42 -32.21 -15.88
CA PHE A 511 -5.25 -32.91 -14.92
C PHE A 511 -4.96 -34.42 -14.86
N LYS A 512 -4.70 -35.08 -16.00
CA LYS A 512 -4.27 -36.50 -16.03
C LYS A 512 -2.98 -36.72 -15.25
N ASN A 513 -2.07 -35.75 -15.31
CA ASN A 513 -0.78 -35.79 -14.62
C ASN A 513 -0.85 -35.32 -13.15
N LYS A 514 -2.04 -34.95 -12.64
CA LYS A 514 -2.24 -34.33 -11.32
C LYS A 514 -1.45 -33.02 -11.15
N GLU A 515 -1.31 -32.27 -12.24
CA GLU A 515 -0.70 -30.95 -12.29
C GLU A 515 -1.79 -29.87 -12.24
N GLN A 516 -1.42 -28.66 -11.85
CA GLN A 516 -2.35 -27.55 -11.64
C GLN A 516 -2.35 -26.57 -12.81
N VAL A 517 -3.47 -25.86 -12.97
CA VAL A 517 -3.68 -24.89 -14.06
C VAL A 517 -3.98 -23.51 -13.50
N ILE A 518 -3.41 -22.48 -14.12
CA ILE A 518 -3.77 -21.08 -13.88
C ILE A 518 -4.48 -20.51 -15.11
N LEU A 519 -5.61 -19.83 -14.91
CA LEU A 519 -6.32 -19.13 -15.97
C LEU A 519 -6.41 -17.64 -15.66
N PHE A 520 -5.84 -16.84 -16.54
CA PHE A 520 -5.76 -15.39 -16.41
C PHE A 520 -6.79 -14.70 -17.30
N GLN A 521 -7.54 -13.78 -16.69
CA GLN A 521 -8.45 -12.88 -17.39
C GLN A 521 -8.28 -11.44 -16.88
N ASN A 522 -7.96 -10.51 -17.79
CA ASN A 522 -7.74 -9.09 -17.46
C ASN A 522 -9.07 -8.31 -17.28
N ARG A 523 -10.06 -8.91 -16.59
CA ARG A 523 -11.36 -8.31 -16.28
C ARG A 523 -12.04 -9.06 -15.11
N ARG A 524 -12.53 -8.31 -14.11
CA ARG A 524 -13.17 -8.85 -12.89
C ARG A 524 -14.63 -9.27 -13.14
N GLY A 525 -15.10 -10.26 -12.36
CA GLY A 525 -16.52 -10.58 -12.15
C GLY A 525 -17.19 -11.28 -13.34
N TYR A 526 -18.52 -11.35 -13.32
CA TYR A 526 -19.34 -11.87 -14.43
C TYR A 526 -19.27 -11.00 -15.70
N ALA A 527 -18.94 -9.70 -15.53
CA ALA A 527 -19.63 -8.56 -16.15
C ALA A 527 -20.05 -8.72 -17.61
N PRO A 528 -21.20 -9.38 -17.87
CA PRO A 528 -21.84 -9.24 -19.15
C PRO A 528 -22.58 -7.92 -19.13
N TYR A 529 -22.43 -7.16 -20.19
CA TYR A 529 -23.46 -6.18 -20.50
C TYR A 529 -24.60 -6.93 -21.18
N LEU A 530 -25.80 -6.47 -20.90
CA LEU A 530 -27.00 -6.94 -21.57
C LEU A 530 -27.06 -6.31 -22.95
N ILE A 531 -27.28 -7.08 -24.00
CA ILE A 531 -27.48 -6.56 -25.36
C ILE A 531 -28.70 -7.22 -26.01
N CYS A 532 -29.50 -6.43 -26.70
CA CYS A 532 -30.55 -6.97 -27.56
C CYS A 532 -29.96 -7.47 -28.88
N GLU A 533 -30.21 -8.72 -29.25
CA GLU A 533 -29.67 -9.30 -30.49
C GLU A 533 -30.33 -8.73 -31.76
N GLU A 534 -31.54 -8.17 -31.63
CA GLU A 534 -32.27 -7.61 -32.77
C GLU A 534 -31.92 -6.14 -33.03
N CYS A 535 -31.87 -5.31 -32.00
CA CYS A 535 -31.64 -3.85 -32.15
C CYS A 535 -30.30 -3.36 -31.59
N GLY A 536 -29.51 -4.22 -30.95
CA GLY A 536 -28.22 -3.85 -30.36
C GLY A 536 -28.30 -2.98 -29.11
N HIS A 537 -29.51 -2.71 -28.57
CA HIS A 537 -29.66 -1.86 -27.39
C HIS A 537 -28.99 -2.47 -26.15
N VAL A 538 -28.23 -1.64 -25.43
CA VAL A 538 -27.57 -1.97 -24.16
C VAL A 538 -28.16 -1.07 -23.06
N PRO A 539 -28.63 -1.61 -21.92
CA PRO A 539 -29.15 -0.79 -20.83
C PRO A 539 -28.07 0.07 -20.20
N GLU A 540 -28.36 1.36 -20.07
CA GLU A 540 -27.45 2.37 -19.51
C GLU A 540 -27.86 2.83 -18.10
N CYS A 541 -26.90 3.39 -17.39
CA CYS A 541 -27.13 4.00 -16.09
C CYS A 541 -27.69 5.42 -16.23
N ASN A 542 -28.70 5.77 -15.42
CA ASN A 542 -29.26 7.13 -15.45
C ASN A 542 -28.31 8.20 -14.87
N ASN A 543 -27.37 7.79 -14.01
CA ASN A 543 -26.48 8.68 -13.26
C ASN A 543 -25.05 8.72 -13.83
N CYS A 544 -24.72 7.79 -14.72
CA CYS A 544 -23.40 7.63 -15.32
C CYS A 544 -23.57 7.22 -16.79
N ASP A 545 -22.72 7.72 -17.68
CA ASP A 545 -22.81 7.37 -19.11
C ASP A 545 -22.08 6.04 -19.36
N VAL A 546 -22.60 4.97 -18.76
CA VAL A 546 -22.04 3.62 -18.78
C VAL A 546 -23.14 2.58 -18.92
N SER A 547 -22.81 1.46 -19.57
CA SER A 547 -23.64 0.26 -19.58
C SER A 547 -23.76 -0.33 -18.17
N LEU A 548 -24.95 -0.81 -17.82
CA LEU A 548 -25.16 -1.53 -16.57
C LEU A 548 -24.61 -2.96 -16.65
N THR A 549 -24.07 -3.43 -15.54
CA THR A 549 -23.52 -4.78 -15.39
C THR A 549 -24.54 -5.71 -14.74
N TYR A 550 -24.76 -6.88 -15.31
CA TYR A 550 -25.67 -7.86 -14.71
C TYR A 550 -25.03 -8.59 -13.52
N HIS A 551 -25.69 -8.56 -12.36
CA HIS A 551 -25.33 -9.32 -11.17
C HIS A 551 -26.31 -10.47 -10.94
N LYS A 552 -25.87 -11.70 -11.25
CA LYS A 552 -26.66 -12.93 -11.19
C LYS A 552 -27.25 -13.21 -9.80
N PHE A 553 -26.46 -13.13 -8.72
CA PHE A 553 -26.94 -13.43 -7.35
C PHE A 553 -28.11 -12.53 -6.90
N SER A 554 -28.08 -11.25 -7.25
CA SER A 554 -29.18 -10.33 -6.92
C SER A 554 -30.25 -10.26 -8.00
N ASN A 555 -30.02 -10.86 -9.18
CA ASN A 555 -30.81 -10.69 -10.39
C ASN A 555 -31.10 -9.22 -10.76
N LEU A 556 -30.08 -8.36 -10.63
CA LEU A 556 -30.15 -6.91 -10.88
C LEU A 556 -29.06 -6.47 -11.84
N LEU A 557 -29.38 -5.50 -12.69
CA LEU A 557 -28.41 -4.68 -13.41
C LEU A 557 -27.88 -3.60 -12.47
N LYS A 558 -26.58 -3.57 -12.17
CA LYS A 558 -25.97 -2.55 -11.30
C LYS A 558 -24.90 -1.73 -12.03
N CYS A 559 -24.82 -0.47 -11.67
CA CYS A 559 -23.73 0.41 -12.07
C CYS A 559 -22.61 0.35 -11.01
N HIS A 560 -21.42 -0.12 -11.38
CA HIS A 560 -20.27 -0.16 -10.46
C HIS A 560 -19.75 1.22 -10.06
N TYR A 561 -20.04 2.25 -10.86
CA TYR A 561 -19.58 3.61 -10.58
C TYR A 561 -20.42 4.30 -9.50
N CYS A 562 -21.76 4.27 -9.60
CA CYS A 562 -22.65 4.99 -8.70
C CYS A 562 -23.49 4.10 -7.77
N GLY A 563 -23.47 2.77 -7.95
CA GLY A 563 -24.27 1.83 -7.17
C GLY A 563 -25.75 1.76 -7.57
N ASN A 564 -26.21 2.54 -8.57
CA ASN A 564 -27.59 2.47 -9.05
C ASN A 564 -27.91 1.06 -9.59
N SER A 565 -29.10 0.55 -9.27
CA SER A 565 -29.54 -0.79 -9.64
C SER A 565 -30.91 -0.78 -10.32
N LYS A 566 -31.07 -1.56 -11.39
CA LYS A 566 -32.33 -1.82 -12.08
C LYS A 566 -32.63 -3.33 -12.08
N PRO A 567 -33.90 -3.76 -12.09
CA PRO A 567 -34.23 -5.17 -12.30
C PRO A 567 -33.81 -5.64 -13.69
N MET A 568 -33.60 -6.94 -13.85
CA MET A 568 -33.38 -7.58 -15.14
C MET A 568 -34.64 -7.41 -16.02
N PRO A 569 -34.55 -6.78 -17.20
CA PRO A 569 -35.72 -6.60 -18.06
C PRO A 569 -36.08 -7.93 -18.75
N THR A 570 -37.39 -8.23 -18.87
CA THR A 570 -37.91 -9.40 -19.59
C THR A 570 -37.98 -9.19 -21.10
N SER A 571 -37.96 -7.93 -21.54
CA SER A 571 -37.91 -7.52 -22.94
C SER A 571 -37.05 -6.26 -23.11
N CYS A 572 -36.54 -6.06 -24.32
CA CYS A 572 -35.72 -4.91 -24.67
C CYS A 572 -36.53 -3.61 -24.48
N THR A 573 -35.99 -2.67 -23.71
CA THR A 573 -36.61 -1.36 -23.46
C THR A 573 -36.67 -0.45 -24.69
N ALA A 574 -35.92 -0.75 -25.75
CA ALA A 574 -35.90 0.02 -26.99
C ALA A 574 -36.83 -0.54 -28.08
N CYS A 575 -36.85 -1.86 -28.30
CA CYS A 575 -37.61 -2.49 -29.38
C CYS A 575 -38.67 -3.51 -28.94
N GLY A 576 -38.78 -3.83 -27.65
CA GLY A 576 -39.73 -4.82 -27.13
C GLY A 576 -39.35 -6.29 -27.34
N SER A 577 -38.24 -6.59 -28.03
CA SER A 577 -37.77 -7.96 -28.26
C SER A 577 -37.43 -8.70 -26.98
N THR A 578 -37.79 -9.98 -26.88
CA THR A 578 -37.36 -10.86 -25.77
C THR A 578 -35.96 -11.45 -25.99
N ARG A 579 -35.35 -11.22 -27.16
CA ARG A 579 -34.00 -11.70 -27.50
C ARG A 579 -32.92 -10.80 -26.93
N VAL A 580 -32.77 -10.91 -25.62
CA VAL A 580 -31.84 -10.11 -24.84
C VAL A 580 -30.81 -11.05 -24.23
N THR A 581 -29.55 -10.94 -24.65
CA THR A 581 -28.47 -11.85 -24.25
C THR A 581 -27.37 -11.13 -23.47
N LEU A 582 -26.65 -11.90 -22.67
CA LEU A 582 -25.53 -11.44 -21.87
C LEU A 582 -24.24 -11.58 -22.70
N LYS A 583 -23.48 -10.49 -22.88
CA LYS A 583 -22.21 -10.48 -23.62
C LYS A 583 -21.05 -10.01 -22.76
N GLY A 584 -19.94 -10.73 -22.84
CA GLY A 584 -18.76 -10.55 -21.99
C GLY A 584 -18.68 -11.70 -20.99
N PHE A 585 -17.45 -12.03 -20.60
CA PHE A 585 -17.17 -13.03 -19.57
C PHE A 585 -15.99 -12.57 -18.73
N GLY A 586 -16.02 -12.86 -17.43
CA GLY A 586 -14.89 -12.64 -16.55
C GLY A 586 -14.66 -13.84 -15.64
N THR A 587 -13.94 -13.62 -14.55
CA THR A 587 -13.42 -14.70 -13.68
C THR A 587 -14.51 -15.60 -13.11
N GLU A 588 -15.70 -15.08 -12.81
CA GLU A 588 -16.83 -15.86 -12.27
C GLU A 588 -17.43 -16.80 -13.32
N GLN A 589 -17.57 -16.36 -14.56
CA GLN A 589 -18.12 -17.19 -15.62
C GLN A 589 -17.16 -18.33 -15.99
N ILE A 590 -15.86 -18.06 -16.00
CA ILE A 590 -14.83 -19.08 -16.24
C ILE A 590 -14.91 -20.16 -15.15
N GLU A 591 -15.04 -19.78 -13.88
CA GLU A 591 -15.18 -20.72 -12.75
C GLU A 591 -16.42 -21.61 -12.87
N GLU A 592 -17.58 -21.04 -13.19
CA GLU A 592 -18.82 -21.80 -13.37
C GLU A 592 -18.73 -22.76 -14.56
N GLU A 593 -18.23 -22.31 -15.70
CA GLU A 593 -18.09 -23.13 -16.89
C GLU A 593 -17.10 -24.29 -16.66
N LEU A 594 -16.01 -24.05 -15.95
CA LEU A 594 -15.07 -25.11 -15.58
C LEU A 594 -15.69 -26.12 -14.62
N SER A 595 -16.49 -25.65 -13.65
CA SER A 595 -17.19 -26.54 -12.72
C SER A 595 -18.20 -27.43 -13.44
N LEU A 596 -18.79 -26.95 -14.54
CA LEU A 596 -19.67 -27.73 -15.41
C LEU A 596 -18.91 -28.70 -16.31
N LEU A 597 -17.80 -28.27 -16.92
CA LEU A 597 -16.97 -29.07 -17.83
C LEU A 597 -16.17 -30.15 -17.08
N PHE A 598 -15.73 -29.85 -15.86
CA PHE A 598 -14.91 -30.72 -15.02
C PHE A 598 -15.45 -30.83 -13.58
N PRO A 599 -16.57 -31.53 -13.35
CA PRO A 599 -17.26 -31.55 -12.04
C PRO A 599 -16.47 -32.15 -10.88
N LYS A 600 -15.36 -32.86 -11.16
CA LYS A 600 -14.52 -33.51 -10.16
C LYS A 600 -13.35 -32.64 -9.68
N LEU A 601 -13.06 -31.54 -10.38
CA LEU A 601 -11.94 -30.66 -10.07
C LEU A 601 -12.36 -29.54 -9.13
N LYS A 602 -11.44 -29.12 -8.27
CA LYS A 602 -11.62 -27.97 -7.39
C LYS A 602 -11.11 -26.73 -8.10
N VAL A 603 -12.04 -25.86 -8.46
CA VAL A 603 -11.75 -24.56 -9.06
C VAL A 603 -11.88 -23.49 -7.99
N ALA A 604 -10.94 -22.55 -7.94
CA ALA A 604 -11.01 -21.40 -7.06
C ALA A 604 -10.75 -20.10 -7.83
N ARG A 605 -11.33 -19.00 -7.32
CA ARG A 605 -11.19 -17.66 -7.89
C ARG A 605 -10.36 -16.74 -7.00
N MET A 606 -9.34 -16.11 -7.59
CA MET A 606 -8.55 -15.05 -6.94
C MET A 606 -8.79 -13.69 -7.59
N ASP A 607 -9.58 -12.87 -6.90
CA ASP A 607 -9.71 -11.45 -7.19
C ASP A 607 -10.02 -10.62 -5.93
N ALA A 608 -10.20 -9.31 -6.11
CA ALA A 608 -10.42 -8.38 -5.01
C ALA A 608 -11.69 -8.66 -4.19
N ASP A 609 -12.67 -9.40 -4.74
CA ASP A 609 -13.92 -9.70 -4.04
C ASP A 609 -13.80 -10.97 -3.18
N THR A 610 -13.09 -11.99 -3.67
CA THR A 610 -12.85 -13.23 -2.89
C THR A 610 -11.82 -13.05 -1.78
N THR A 611 -10.94 -12.05 -1.89
CA THR A 611 -9.80 -11.83 -0.99
C THR A 611 -10.01 -10.72 0.05
N ARG A 612 -11.26 -10.28 0.29
CA ARG A 612 -11.58 -9.13 1.17
C ARG A 612 -11.27 -9.35 2.65
N THR A 613 -11.36 -10.58 3.14
CA THR A 613 -11.07 -10.89 4.55
C THR A 613 -9.55 -11.00 4.77
N LYS A 614 -9.08 -10.63 5.97
CA LYS A 614 -7.65 -10.49 6.30
C LYS A 614 -6.80 -11.72 5.90
N ASN A 615 -7.37 -12.92 6.00
CA ASN A 615 -6.68 -14.19 5.76
C ASN A 615 -7.12 -14.93 4.49
N ALA A 616 -8.16 -14.48 3.76
CA ALA A 616 -8.66 -15.23 2.60
C ALA A 616 -7.63 -15.36 1.48
N TYR A 617 -6.85 -14.31 1.23
CA TYR A 617 -5.76 -14.36 0.26
C TYR A 617 -4.75 -15.44 0.63
N GLN A 618 -4.33 -15.47 1.91
CA GLN A 618 -3.33 -16.42 2.38
C GLN A 618 -3.84 -17.86 2.33
N ASN A 619 -5.06 -18.12 2.81
CA ASN A 619 -5.64 -19.46 2.79
C ASN A 619 -5.73 -20.00 1.36
N LEU A 620 -6.19 -19.18 0.40
CA LEU A 620 -6.30 -19.60 -0.99
C LEU A 620 -4.94 -19.96 -1.60
N ILE A 621 -3.90 -19.19 -1.29
CA ILE A 621 -2.53 -19.48 -1.73
C ILE A 621 -2.02 -20.77 -1.11
N THR A 622 -2.18 -20.95 0.20
CA THR A 622 -1.80 -22.20 0.88
C THR A 622 -2.54 -23.39 0.29
N ASP A 623 -3.85 -23.28 0.07
CA ASP A 623 -4.66 -24.35 -0.52
C ASP A 623 -4.21 -24.70 -1.94
N PHE A 624 -3.80 -23.70 -2.72
CA PHE A 624 -3.25 -23.96 -4.06
C PHE A 624 -1.84 -24.57 -3.98
N GLU A 625 -0.95 -24.08 -3.12
CA GLU A 625 0.39 -24.65 -2.92
C GLU A 625 0.35 -26.12 -2.45
N GLU A 626 -0.58 -26.45 -1.55
CA GLU A 626 -0.77 -27.81 -1.02
C GLU A 626 -1.45 -28.77 -2.01
N GLY A 627 -1.90 -28.29 -3.18
CA GLY A 627 -2.61 -29.09 -4.17
C GLY A 627 -4.08 -29.35 -3.81
N ASN A 628 -4.65 -28.59 -2.89
CA ASN A 628 -6.07 -28.67 -2.54
C ASN A 628 -6.98 -28.02 -3.61
N ILE A 629 -6.42 -27.23 -4.52
CA ILE A 629 -7.12 -26.56 -5.62
C ILE A 629 -6.45 -26.97 -6.94
N ASP A 630 -7.20 -27.44 -7.93
CA ASP A 630 -6.66 -27.90 -9.21
C ASP A 630 -6.51 -26.76 -10.22
N VAL A 631 -7.47 -25.81 -10.21
CA VAL A 631 -7.51 -24.68 -11.15
C VAL A 631 -7.69 -23.37 -10.40
N LEU A 632 -6.77 -22.43 -10.65
CA LEU A 632 -6.86 -21.08 -10.13
C LEU A 632 -7.22 -20.09 -11.24
N VAL A 633 -8.41 -19.52 -11.16
CA VAL A 633 -8.87 -18.48 -12.08
C VAL A 633 -8.63 -17.12 -11.43
N GLY A 634 -8.00 -16.18 -12.11
CA GLY A 634 -7.90 -14.84 -11.55
C GLY A 634 -7.43 -13.74 -12.48
N THR A 635 -7.37 -12.56 -11.88
CA THR A 635 -6.95 -11.33 -12.57
C THR A 635 -5.46 -11.08 -12.31
N GLN A 636 -5.02 -9.81 -12.37
CA GLN A 636 -3.65 -9.38 -12.06
C GLN A 636 -3.13 -9.79 -10.67
N MET A 637 -3.98 -10.32 -9.79
CA MET A 637 -3.53 -10.82 -8.48
C MET A 637 -2.81 -12.17 -8.56
N VAL A 638 -3.11 -13.01 -9.56
CA VAL A 638 -2.46 -14.33 -9.72
C VAL A 638 -1.05 -14.21 -10.28
N THR A 639 -0.72 -13.06 -10.85
CA THR A 639 0.54 -12.84 -11.59
C THR A 639 1.67 -12.34 -10.68
N LYS A 640 1.37 -11.91 -9.45
CA LYS A 640 2.28 -11.15 -8.58
C LYS A 640 2.81 -11.99 -7.43
N GLY A 641 4.14 -12.04 -7.26
CA GLY A 641 4.77 -12.46 -6.01
C GLY A 641 4.54 -13.91 -5.54
N LEU A 642 3.95 -14.78 -6.37
CA LEU A 642 3.58 -16.16 -6.02
C LEU A 642 4.42 -17.16 -6.81
N ASP A 643 4.93 -18.19 -6.13
CA ASP A 643 5.74 -19.24 -6.73
C ASP A 643 5.06 -20.61 -6.51
N PHE A 644 4.59 -21.25 -7.58
CA PHE A 644 3.85 -22.50 -7.49
C PHE A 644 4.60 -23.61 -8.23
N ASP A 645 5.01 -24.62 -7.47
CA ASP A 645 5.85 -25.71 -7.98
C ASP A 645 5.10 -26.63 -8.96
N ASN A 646 3.79 -26.81 -8.78
CA ASN A 646 2.98 -27.82 -9.49
C ASN A 646 2.18 -27.25 -10.68
N VAL A 647 2.42 -26.00 -11.08
CA VAL A 647 1.71 -25.38 -12.22
C VAL A 647 2.39 -25.73 -13.54
N SER A 648 1.69 -26.48 -14.39
CA SER A 648 2.18 -26.89 -15.71
C SER A 648 1.56 -26.12 -16.87
N VAL A 649 0.34 -25.59 -16.71
CA VAL A 649 -0.38 -24.85 -17.76
C VAL A 649 -0.87 -23.50 -17.25
N VAL A 650 -0.64 -22.47 -18.07
CA VAL A 650 -1.19 -21.12 -17.86
C VAL A 650 -1.96 -20.68 -19.10
N GLY A 651 -3.25 -20.40 -18.96
CA GLY A 651 -4.10 -19.93 -20.05
C GLY A 651 -4.43 -18.45 -19.92
N ILE A 652 -4.10 -17.64 -20.93
CA ILE A 652 -4.55 -16.26 -21.06
C ILE A 652 -5.82 -16.25 -21.92
N MET A 653 -6.96 -15.96 -21.29
CA MET A 653 -8.28 -16.22 -21.88
C MET A 653 -8.65 -15.29 -23.03
N ASN A 654 -8.20 -14.03 -22.99
CA ASN A 654 -8.42 -13.03 -24.02
C ASN A 654 -7.35 -11.94 -23.94
N ALA A 655 -6.38 -11.97 -24.85
CA ALA A 655 -5.33 -10.96 -24.93
C ALA A 655 -5.80 -9.63 -25.56
N ASP A 656 -6.81 -9.68 -26.43
CA ASP A 656 -7.27 -8.52 -27.22
C ASP A 656 -7.81 -7.38 -26.35
N ASN A 657 -8.44 -7.72 -25.21
CA ASN A 657 -8.93 -6.72 -24.26
C ASN A 657 -7.79 -5.85 -23.69
N MET A 658 -6.58 -6.40 -23.61
CA MET A 658 -5.40 -5.71 -23.09
C MET A 658 -4.78 -4.82 -24.16
N LEU A 659 -4.69 -5.34 -25.39
CA LEU A 659 -4.10 -4.66 -26.54
C LEU A 659 -4.95 -3.49 -27.05
N ASN A 660 -6.28 -3.62 -27.02
CA ASN A 660 -7.19 -2.59 -27.53
C ASN A 660 -7.60 -1.54 -26.46
N PHE A 661 -6.88 -1.47 -25.35
CA PHE A 661 -7.13 -0.45 -24.34
C PHE A 661 -6.67 0.92 -24.88
N PRO A 662 -7.49 1.99 -24.82
CA PRO A 662 -7.19 3.28 -25.45
C PRO A 662 -6.19 4.10 -24.64
N ASP A 663 -4.96 3.59 -24.52
CA ASP A 663 -3.83 4.17 -23.81
C ASP A 663 -2.56 3.88 -24.61
N PHE A 664 -1.68 4.86 -24.76
CA PHE A 664 -0.43 4.67 -25.48
C PHE A 664 0.50 3.64 -24.79
N ARG A 665 0.29 3.34 -23.50
CA ARG A 665 1.03 2.31 -22.76
C ARG A 665 0.39 0.92 -22.84
N ALA A 666 -0.71 0.75 -23.58
CA ALA A 666 -1.44 -0.52 -23.63
C ALA A 666 -0.55 -1.69 -24.08
N PHE A 667 0.32 -1.47 -25.05
CA PHE A 667 1.21 -2.49 -25.61
C PHE A 667 2.33 -2.89 -24.63
N GLU A 668 3.01 -1.92 -24.03
CA GLU A 668 3.98 -2.15 -22.94
C GLU A 668 3.34 -2.97 -21.82
N ARG A 669 2.16 -2.54 -21.33
CA ARG A 669 1.44 -3.21 -20.24
C ARG A 669 1.01 -4.62 -20.62
N SER A 670 0.56 -4.80 -21.85
CA SER A 670 0.14 -6.10 -22.36
C SER A 670 1.31 -7.07 -22.41
N TYR A 671 2.47 -6.62 -22.89
CA TYR A 671 3.70 -7.40 -22.86
C TYR A 671 4.07 -7.78 -21.42
N GLN A 672 4.20 -6.79 -20.52
CA GLN A 672 4.59 -7.00 -19.12
C GLN A 672 3.69 -8.03 -18.43
N LEU A 673 2.36 -7.86 -18.55
CA LEU A 673 1.40 -8.76 -17.92
C LEU A 673 1.48 -10.17 -18.51
N MET A 674 1.52 -10.32 -19.84
CA MET A 674 1.60 -11.65 -20.46
C MET A 674 2.92 -12.36 -20.14
N SER A 675 4.05 -11.65 -20.13
CA SER A 675 5.35 -12.20 -19.74
C SER A 675 5.39 -12.58 -18.25
N GLN A 676 4.80 -11.76 -17.37
CA GLN A 676 4.73 -12.03 -15.93
C GLN A 676 3.86 -13.27 -15.64
N VAL A 677 2.70 -13.38 -16.29
CA VAL A 677 1.80 -14.55 -16.25
C VAL A 677 2.55 -15.80 -16.73
N SER A 678 3.27 -15.68 -17.85
CA SER A 678 4.05 -16.78 -18.43
C SER A 678 5.12 -17.29 -17.45
N GLY A 679 5.79 -16.38 -16.73
CA GLY A 679 6.82 -16.71 -15.74
C GLY A 679 6.37 -17.50 -14.50
N ARG A 680 5.07 -17.82 -14.40
CA ARG A 680 4.50 -18.67 -13.33
C ARG A 680 4.48 -20.16 -13.66
N ALA A 681 4.73 -20.55 -14.91
CA ALA A 681 4.77 -21.96 -15.31
C ALA A 681 6.20 -22.56 -15.23
N GLY A 682 6.32 -23.78 -14.68
CA GLY A 682 7.47 -24.69 -14.84
C GLY A 682 8.81 -24.26 -14.23
N ARG A 683 8.95 -24.31 -12.88
CA ARG A 683 10.16 -23.82 -12.17
C ARG A 683 11.15 -24.84 -11.64
N LYS A 684 10.86 -26.16 -11.65
CA LYS A 684 11.79 -27.16 -11.09
C LYS A 684 12.22 -28.30 -12.03
N SER A 685 11.36 -28.82 -12.91
CA SER A 685 11.69 -30.06 -13.64
C SER A 685 11.06 -30.23 -15.03
N LYS A 686 9.85 -29.72 -15.27
CA LYS A 686 9.19 -29.75 -16.59
C LYS A 686 9.00 -28.35 -17.16
N ARG A 687 9.16 -28.21 -18.48
CA ARG A 687 8.86 -26.98 -19.21
C ARG A 687 7.35 -26.76 -19.18
N GLY A 688 6.91 -25.76 -18.42
CA GLY A 688 5.50 -25.36 -18.39
C GLY A 688 5.06 -24.79 -19.74
N LYS A 689 3.76 -24.90 -20.03
CA LYS A 689 3.13 -24.38 -21.24
C LYS A 689 2.25 -23.19 -20.93
N VAL A 690 2.31 -22.17 -21.76
CA VAL A 690 1.47 -20.99 -21.67
C VAL A 690 0.69 -20.88 -22.97
N LEU A 691 -0.62 -20.69 -22.90
CA LEU A 691 -1.45 -20.53 -24.09
C LEU A 691 -2.13 -19.16 -24.08
N ILE A 692 -1.88 -18.37 -25.12
CA ILE A 692 -2.51 -17.06 -25.36
C ILE A 692 -3.68 -17.24 -26.32
N GLN A 693 -4.88 -16.90 -25.90
CA GLN A 693 -6.05 -16.86 -26.78
C GLN A 693 -6.29 -15.44 -27.30
N THR A 694 -6.37 -15.28 -28.63
CA THR A 694 -6.56 -13.97 -29.28
C THR A 694 -7.29 -14.08 -30.62
N TYR A 695 -8.05 -13.04 -30.97
CA TYR A 695 -8.64 -12.87 -32.29
C TYR A 695 -7.63 -12.41 -33.36
N ASP A 696 -6.46 -11.92 -32.96
CA ASP A 696 -5.36 -11.49 -33.82
C ASP A 696 -4.01 -12.16 -33.44
N PRO A 697 -3.81 -13.43 -33.81
CA PRO A 697 -2.59 -14.19 -33.46
C PRO A 697 -1.31 -13.61 -34.09
N TYR A 698 -1.43 -12.70 -35.06
CA TYR A 698 -0.28 -12.12 -35.77
C TYR A 698 0.13 -10.75 -35.23
N HIS A 699 -0.55 -10.25 -34.19
CA HIS A 699 -0.20 -9.00 -33.54
C HIS A 699 1.26 -9.00 -33.04
N THR A 700 2.01 -7.92 -33.30
CA THR A 700 3.45 -7.82 -33.00
C THR A 700 3.79 -8.14 -31.55
N ILE A 701 3.04 -7.55 -30.61
CA ILE A 701 3.24 -7.78 -29.16
C ILE A 701 3.09 -9.25 -28.78
N ILE A 702 2.16 -9.99 -29.41
CA ILE A 702 1.95 -11.41 -29.09
C ILE A 702 3.16 -12.24 -29.55
N ARG A 703 3.70 -11.94 -30.73
CA ARG A 703 4.94 -12.58 -31.22
C ARG A 703 6.12 -12.27 -30.31
N GLN A 704 6.29 -11.01 -29.91
CA GLN A 704 7.35 -10.61 -28.99
C GLN A 704 7.25 -11.34 -27.64
N VAL A 705 6.04 -11.59 -27.13
CA VAL A 705 5.85 -12.41 -25.91
C VAL A 705 6.21 -13.87 -26.15
N ILE A 706 5.86 -14.44 -27.32
CA ILE A 706 6.20 -15.83 -27.68
C ILE A 706 7.72 -16.02 -27.75
N ASP A 707 8.41 -15.06 -28.36
CA ASP A 707 9.86 -15.09 -28.58
C ASP A 707 10.66 -14.59 -27.37
N HIS A 708 10.00 -14.14 -26.30
CA HIS A 708 10.59 -13.49 -25.12
C HIS A 708 11.46 -12.26 -25.48
N ASP A 709 11.07 -11.53 -26.54
CA ASP A 709 11.82 -10.41 -27.10
C ASP A 709 11.42 -9.06 -26.50
N TYR A 710 11.89 -8.81 -25.27
CA TYR A 710 11.70 -7.52 -24.60
C TYR A 710 12.37 -6.37 -25.37
N LEU A 711 13.55 -6.63 -25.95
CA LEU A 711 14.33 -5.60 -26.64
C LEU A 711 13.63 -5.14 -27.93
N GLY A 712 13.02 -6.05 -28.68
CA GLY A 712 12.16 -5.74 -29.82
C GLY A 712 10.97 -4.88 -29.39
N MET A 713 10.24 -5.30 -28.36
CA MET A 713 9.12 -4.54 -27.81
C MET A 713 9.54 -3.13 -27.39
N TYR A 714 10.65 -3.00 -26.65
CA TYR A 714 11.19 -1.70 -26.23
C TYR A 714 11.54 -0.79 -27.41
N LYS A 715 12.18 -1.33 -28.46
CA LYS A 715 12.57 -0.56 -29.65
C LYS A 715 11.37 -0.03 -30.42
N ASP A 716 10.33 -0.84 -30.58
CA ASP A 716 9.10 -0.42 -31.24
C ASP A 716 8.38 0.66 -30.41
N GLU A 717 8.21 0.42 -29.11
CA GLU A 717 7.56 1.34 -28.18
C GLU A 717 8.26 2.70 -28.10
N ILE A 718 9.59 2.69 -27.92
CA ILE A 718 10.35 3.94 -27.80
C ILE A 718 10.34 4.74 -29.12
N GLY A 719 10.33 4.04 -30.27
CA GLY A 719 10.18 4.66 -31.59
C GLY A 719 8.84 5.38 -31.73
N HIS A 720 7.73 4.71 -31.42
CA HIS A 720 6.39 5.31 -31.44
C HIS A 720 6.26 6.46 -30.43
N ARG A 721 6.75 6.29 -29.21
CA ARG A 721 6.72 7.34 -28.18
C ARG A 721 7.49 8.58 -28.59
N LYS A 722 8.61 8.42 -29.30
CA LYS A 722 9.36 9.55 -29.86
C LYS A 722 8.57 10.27 -30.94
N GLN A 723 7.99 9.51 -31.88
CA GLN A 723 7.23 10.06 -33.00
C GLN A 723 5.98 10.84 -32.55
N PHE A 724 5.27 10.35 -31.53
CA PHE A 724 4.03 10.96 -31.05
C PHE A 724 4.20 11.84 -29.81
N HIS A 725 5.44 12.16 -29.43
CA HIS A 725 5.78 12.97 -28.24
C HIS A 725 5.08 12.44 -26.97
N TYR A 726 5.45 11.23 -26.55
CA TYR A 726 5.02 10.61 -25.30
C TYR A 726 6.21 10.35 -24.36
N PRO A 727 5.97 10.12 -23.06
CA PRO A 727 7.01 9.69 -22.12
C PRO A 727 7.80 8.49 -22.66
N PRO A 728 9.15 8.49 -22.53
CA PRO A 728 9.95 9.34 -21.66
C PRO A 728 10.39 10.69 -22.24
N PHE A 729 10.04 11.06 -23.47
CA PHE A 729 10.55 12.30 -24.11
C PHE A 729 9.89 13.58 -23.59
N VAL A 730 8.65 13.47 -23.12
CA VAL A 730 7.90 14.57 -22.51
C VAL A 730 7.35 14.13 -21.15
N ARG A 731 7.05 15.09 -20.29
CA ARG A 731 6.22 14.92 -19.10
C ARG A 731 4.76 15.18 -19.47
N LEU A 732 3.86 14.45 -18.85
CA LEU A 732 2.42 14.60 -19.09
C LEU A 732 1.76 15.20 -17.85
N ILE A 733 0.89 16.19 -18.05
CA ILE A 733 0.04 16.71 -16.99
C ILE A 733 -1.40 16.61 -17.47
N HIS A 734 -2.20 15.84 -16.74
CA HIS A 734 -3.59 15.60 -17.07
C HIS A 734 -4.49 16.38 -16.11
N PHE A 735 -5.38 17.19 -16.68
CA PHE A 735 -6.37 17.97 -15.93
C PHE A 735 -7.74 17.34 -16.14
N THR A 736 -8.44 17.05 -15.05
CA THR A 736 -9.83 16.62 -15.08
C THR A 736 -10.70 17.67 -14.41
N LEU A 737 -11.56 18.30 -15.20
CA LEU A 737 -12.54 19.27 -14.72
C LEU A 737 -13.87 18.56 -14.52
N LYS A 738 -14.54 18.78 -13.39
CA LYS A 738 -15.80 18.10 -13.03
C LYS A 738 -16.86 19.09 -12.58
N HIS A 739 -18.08 18.94 -13.10
CA HIS A 739 -19.24 19.74 -12.67
C HIS A 739 -20.56 18.97 -12.85
N ARG A 740 -21.63 19.36 -12.14
CA ARG A 740 -22.95 18.73 -12.29
C ARG A 740 -23.70 19.15 -13.55
N ASP A 741 -23.53 20.42 -13.91
CA ASP A 741 -24.08 21.01 -15.13
C ASP A 741 -23.06 20.88 -16.27
N LYS A 742 -23.51 20.37 -17.41
CA LYS A 742 -22.70 20.09 -18.60
C LYS A 742 -22.29 21.38 -19.33
N ASP A 743 -23.15 22.38 -19.37
CA ASP A 743 -22.90 23.61 -20.13
C ASP A 743 -21.91 24.49 -19.39
N VAL A 744 -22.04 24.58 -18.06
CA VAL A 744 -21.04 25.23 -17.19
C VAL A 744 -19.68 24.53 -17.31
N LEU A 745 -19.66 23.19 -17.33
CA LEU A 745 -18.40 22.45 -17.53
C LEU A 745 -17.78 22.73 -18.89
N ASN A 746 -18.59 22.75 -19.96
CA ASN A 746 -18.09 22.99 -21.30
C ASN A 746 -17.43 24.36 -21.41
N ALA A 747 -18.17 25.42 -21.02
CA ALA A 747 -17.66 26.78 -21.07
C ALA A 747 -16.38 26.94 -20.22
N GLY A 748 -16.40 26.47 -18.98
CA GLY A 748 -15.23 26.57 -18.09
C GLY A 748 -14.03 25.74 -18.56
N ALA A 749 -14.25 24.55 -19.13
CA ALA A 749 -13.15 23.75 -19.68
C ALA A 749 -12.54 24.36 -20.94
N ASP A 750 -13.35 24.97 -21.80
CA ASP A 750 -12.89 25.65 -23.01
C ASP A 750 -12.09 26.91 -22.65
N GLU A 751 -12.54 27.68 -21.65
CA GLU A 751 -11.82 28.82 -21.08
C GLU A 751 -10.46 28.40 -20.49
N PHE A 752 -10.45 27.41 -19.59
CA PHE A 752 -9.22 26.92 -18.96
C PHE A 752 -8.23 26.36 -19.98
N ALA A 753 -8.71 25.63 -20.99
CA ALA A 753 -7.86 25.12 -22.06
C ALA A 753 -7.32 26.24 -22.96
N ALA A 754 -8.10 27.29 -23.24
CA ALA A 754 -7.65 28.44 -24.01
C ALA A 754 -6.52 29.18 -23.28
N ASP A 755 -6.63 29.36 -21.95
CA ASP A 755 -5.58 29.96 -21.14
C ASP A 755 -4.31 29.11 -21.13
N LEU A 756 -4.43 27.79 -20.97
CA LEU A 756 -3.27 26.89 -21.13
C LEU A 756 -2.64 27.03 -22.52
N LYS A 757 -3.45 27.11 -23.59
CA LYS A 757 -2.95 27.25 -24.98
C LYS A 757 -2.21 28.57 -25.20
N LYS A 758 -2.57 29.67 -24.53
CA LYS A 758 -1.84 30.94 -24.62
C LYS A 758 -0.38 30.80 -24.18
N HIS A 759 -0.12 29.98 -23.16
CA HIS A 759 1.23 29.78 -22.60
C HIS A 759 1.97 28.61 -23.23
N PHE A 760 1.28 27.50 -23.52
CA PHE A 760 1.90 26.24 -23.93
C PHE A 760 1.73 25.91 -25.42
N GLY A 761 0.83 26.60 -26.14
CA GLY A 761 0.59 26.42 -27.57
C GLY A 761 -0.01 25.04 -27.90
N GLU A 762 0.52 24.41 -28.94
CA GLU A 762 0.08 23.10 -29.46
C GLU A 762 0.31 21.92 -28.49
N ARG A 763 1.03 22.16 -27.39
CA ARG A 763 1.26 21.18 -26.32
C ARG A 763 0.00 20.78 -25.56
N VAL A 764 -1.08 21.56 -25.68
CA VAL A 764 -2.35 21.36 -24.97
C VAL A 764 -3.34 20.66 -25.89
N LEU A 765 -3.71 19.43 -25.52
CA LEU A 765 -4.72 18.63 -26.19
C LEU A 765 -6.04 18.66 -25.42
N GLY A 766 -7.16 18.67 -26.15
CA GLY A 766 -8.50 18.85 -25.59
C GLY A 766 -8.94 20.32 -25.54
N PRO A 767 -10.01 20.63 -24.78
CA PRO A 767 -10.68 19.77 -23.80
C PRO A 767 -11.69 18.79 -24.41
N ASP A 768 -11.59 17.51 -24.07
CA ASP A 768 -12.47 16.47 -24.61
C ASP A 768 -13.22 15.71 -23.51
N PHE A 769 -14.40 15.17 -23.86
CA PHE A 769 -15.07 14.21 -23.00
C PHE A 769 -14.33 12.86 -23.08
N PRO A 770 -13.99 12.25 -21.93
CA PRO A 770 -13.52 10.87 -21.94
C PRO A 770 -14.62 9.92 -22.41
N VAL A 771 -14.23 8.68 -22.74
CA VAL A 771 -15.14 7.60 -23.19
C VAL A 771 -16.38 7.49 -22.30
N ILE A 772 -16.21 7.71 -20.99
CA ILE A 772 -17.30 7.81 -20.02
C ILE A 772 -17.42 9.28 -19.62
N ALA A 773 -18.34 10.05 -20.21
CA ALA A 773 -18.43 11.49 -19.99
C ALA A 773 -19.00 11.89 -18.61
N ARG A 774 -19.83 11.02 -17.99
CA ARG A 774 -20.52 11.31 -16.73
C ARG A 774 -20.40 10.17 -15.73
N ILE A 775 -20.07 10.52 -14.48
CA ILE A 775 -19.97 9.59 -13.34
C ILE A 775 -20.62 10.22 -12.11
N ARG A 776 -21.56 9.52 -11.46
CA ARG A 776 -22.25 9.96 -10.23
C ARG A 776 -22.86 11.37 -10.37
N ASN A 777 -23.57 11.63 -11.47
CA ASN A 777 -24.17 12.92 -11.81
C ASN A 777 -23.16 14.08 -11.96
N MET A 778 -21.87 13.79 -12.13
CA MET A 778 -20.84 14.75 -12.46
C MET A 778 -20.35 14.48 -13.87
N TYR A 779 -20.52 15.45 -14.77
CA TYR A 779 -19.82 15.46 -16.04
C TYR A 779 -18.35 15.78 -15.80
N HIS A 780 -17.49 15.28 -16.68
CA HIS A 780 -16.08 15.64 -16.65
C HIS A 780 -15.48 15.75 -18.04
N LYS A 781 -14.52 16.66 -18.17
CA LYS A 781 -13.71 16.91 -19.35
C LYS A 781 -12.24 16.79 -18.99
N ASN A 782 -11.46 16.31 -19.93
CA ASN A 782 -10.04 16.08 -19.78
C ASN A 782 -9.24 17.00 -20.70
N ILE A 783 -8.12 17.50 -20.18
CA ILE A 783 -7.12 18.27 -20.94
C ILE A 783 -5.77 17.61 -20.67
N LEU A 784 -4.99 17.37 -21.72
CA LEU A 784 -3.66 16.79 -21.61
C LEU A 784 -2.62 17.82 -22.05
N LEU A 785 -1.67 18.13 -21.17
CA LEU A 785 -0.53 18.99 -21.45
C LEU A 785 0.74 18.14 -21.59
N LYS A 786 1.43 18.29 -22.72
CA LYS A 786 2.72 17.65 -23.01
C LYS A 786 3.85 18.65 -22.83
N VAL A 787 4.79 18.40 -21.92
CA VAL A 787 5.89 19.33 -21.60
C VAL A 787 7.23 18.65 -21.85
N GLU A 788 8.08 19.24 -22.68
CA GLU A 788 9.42 18.73 -22.96
C GLU A 788 10.28 18.70 -21.68
N ARG A 789 11.21 17.74 -21.59
CA ARG A 789 11.96 17.49 -20.35
C ARG A 789 12.93 18.61 -19.98
N GLU A 790 13.43 19.31 -20.99
CA GLU A 790 14.37 20.42 -20.88
C GLU A 790 13.72 21.66 -20.25
N LEU A 791 12.38 21.76 -20.30
CA LEU A 791 11.67 22.86 -19.68
C LEU A 791 11.66 22.73 -18.14
N SER A 792 11.79 23.89 -17.49
CA SER A 792 11.83 23.97 -16.04
C SER A 792 10.50 23.57 -15.42
N VAL A 793 10.50 22.51 -14.62
CA VAL A 793 9.34 22.06 -13.83
C VAL A 793 8.78 23.19 -12.97
N LYS A 794 9.66 23.99 -12.36
CA LYS A 794 9.28 25.11 -11.49
C LYS A 794 8.48 26.17 -12.24
N LYS A 795 8.97 26.63 -13.40
CA LYS A 795 8.27 27.63 -14.23
C LYS A 795 6.94 27.11 -14.75
N THR A 796 6.91 25.86 -15.23
CA THR A 796 5.67 25.22 -15.69
C THR A 796 4.63 25.17 -14.57
N ARG A 797 5.05 24.81 -13.35
CA ARG A 797 4.19 24.84 -12.16
C ARG A 797 3.66 26.24 -11.86
N GLU A 798 4.53 27.25 -11.84
CA GLU A 798 4.13 28.64 -11.54
C GLU A 798 3.04 29.11 -12.50
N ILE A 799 3.21 28.87 -13.80
CA ILE A 799 2.22 29.21 -14.83
C ILE A 799 0.91 28.44 -14.62
N ILE A 800 0.97 27.12 -14.38
CA ILE A 800 -0.25 26.31 -14.17
C ILE A 800 -1.03 26.78 -12.94
N LEU A 801 -0.33 27.07 -11.84
CA LEU A 801 -0.97 27.55 -10.61
C LEU A 801 -1.54 28.96 -10.78
N GLU A 802 -0.87 29.85 -11.52
CA GLU A 802 -1.39 31.17 -11.88
C GLU A 802 -2.68 31.05 -12.69
N ILE A 803 -2.70 30.24 -13.74
CA ILE A 803 -3.89 29.99 -14.56
C ILE A 803 -5.02 29.40 -13.71
N LYS A 804 -4.72 28.40 -12.88
CA LYS A 804 -5.72 27.78 -11.98
C LYS A 804 -6.29 28.79 -11.00
N ASN A 805 -5.44 29.59 -10.36
CA ASN A 805 -5.89 30.59 -9.38
C ASN A 805 -6.76 31.65 -10.05
N ASN A 806 -6.33 32.16 -11.22
CA ASN A 806 -7.10 33.13 -12.00
C ASN A 806 -8.46 32.54 -12.41
N PHE A 807 -8.49 31.30 -12.89
CA PHE A 807 -9.72 30.60 -13.22
C PHE A 807 -10.68 30.51 -12.02
N GLU A 808 -10.18 30.18 -10.83
CA GLU A 808 -10.96 30.09 -9.60
C GLU A 808 -11.39 31.46 -9.02
N THR A 809 -10.86 32.60 -9.51
CA THR A 809 -11.34 33.92 -9.08
C THR A 809 -12.75 34.22 -9.60
N PHE A 810 -13.09 33.75 -10.80
CA PHE A 810 -14.40 33.95 -11.42
C PHE A 810 -15.48 33.13 -10.71
N SER A 811 -16.57 33.79 -10.29
CA SER A 811 -17.63 33.17 -9.49
C SER A 811 -18.31 31.97 -10.16
N VAL A 812 -18.46 32.01 -11.49
CA VAL A 812 -19.04 30.93 -12.30
C VAL A 812 -18.16 29.68 -12.29
N ASN A 813 -16.84 29.87 -12.24
CA ASN A 813 -15.85 28.80 -12.35
C ASN A 813 -15.55 28.13 -11.01
N LYS A 814 -15.84 28.79 -9.87
CA LYS A 814 -15.64 28.24 -8.51
C LYS A 814 -16.36 26.93 -8.22
N SER A 815 -17.46 26.64 -8.92
CA SER A 815 -18.18 25.39 -8.73
C SER A 815 -17.53 24.20 -9.46
N ILE A 816 -16.66 24.47 -10.45
CA ILE A 816 -15.96 23.46 -11.24
C ILE A 816 -14.79 22.92 -10.43
N ARG A 817 -14.74 21.60 -10.24
CA ARG A 817 -13.65 20.94 -9.52
C ARG A 817 -12.55 20.56 -10.50
N ILE A 818 -11.34 21.05 -10.27
CA ILE A 818 -10.16 20.72 -11.06
C ILE A 818 -9.31 19.70 -10.29
N ALA A 819 -9.03 18.57 -10.92
CA ALA A 819 -8.04 17.60 -10.45
C ALA A 819 -6.85 17.60 -11.40
N ILE A 820 -5.64 17.65 -10.85
CA ILE A 820 -4.39 17.61 -11.62
C ILE A 820 -3.68 16.29 -11.32
N ASP A 821 -3.25 15.60 -12.38
CA ASP A 821 -2.43 14.39 -12.30
C ASP A 821 -1.16 14.57 -13.12
N VAL A 822 -0.03 14.68 -12.43
CA VAL A 822 1.29 14.80 -13.06
C VAL A 822 1.87 13.40 -13.27
N ASP A 823 2.36 13.15 -14.49
CA ASP A 823 2.81 11.84 -14.95
C ASP A 823 1.73 10.75 -14.71
N PRO A 824 0.55 10.86 -15.37
CA PRO A 824 -0.52 9.89 -15.27
C PRO A 824 -0.09 8.52 -15.81
N LEU A 825 -0.58 7.45 -15.15
CA LEU A 825 -0.40 6.05 -15.53
C LEU A 825 -1.72 5.39 -15.88
#